data_AF-A0A812U8D0-F1
#
_entry.id   AF-A0A812U8D0-F1
#
_cell.length_a   1.000
_cell.length_b   1.000
_cell.length_c   1.000
_cell.angle_alpha   90.00
_cell.angle_beta   90.00
_cell.angle_gamma   90.00
#
_symmetry.space_group_name_H-M   'P 1'
#
loop_
_entity.id
_entity.type
_entity.pdbx_description
1 polymer ?
#
loop_
_entity_poly.entity_id
_entity_poly.type
_entity_poly.pdbx_seq_one_letter_code
_entity_poly.pdbx_strand_id
1 'polypeptide(L)'
;MAKFRKQTTFSQEPDILHAIDARFDELEETVALASMVPELHERLAKLEEMMTRMSQGIRGDFKGPQIANEPPPAPIVPPDDIVGMKDEVDNDEKKLHVGNDTPKSEKSTKSHVSKITEFSRRKTSDITEELLDTQTKEYYTWGESTWDLVIFIGTGALGPAGSFQTFLLAVINVLMQVVFCAIAYFNFIEPDIDSSAIEDAKRWRRSSGHALSEYDATSKLSLTQRVCDLDKSLHISGTQLALLENLRKYLNSEKEGLASFFTGEVLCVVALICWYLMVAKEVSHALALHRGVMAVERGPTRLDTRENPFTQATHYRLRAMGLRRKIASGILLAYRLVAAALLVFVGTFFLVYTVNVTELILNAVALGIILDIDDLLFDALATTPGRHLVHQLDPLPMPPVRRWRGADLKSVCMSILIPGMTIVVYLTMLDPFVTLLKDVSTTMCGGYQGFVWDVDSRRVVLMAPTAGGGWEAEAQSIRTMAIDEAELFEPGFDDDDAKYGVWVDDVSELLGTRLLQLSDVIDEENPSCDDLAANANDPTAEPEDLSMLRYLRFFVGNQSIQGCADVAHLCSSYTKIPEYAADGGLGFSVRLLCSETCQCRVPGGDQISVQGCPYGRNLANGRPCQSQPEYITYRTTGVCLEKSAEEMRNDTAWASWVDAIRAYATEDDADLPGQEDALLLADAMWDHGCGFIANLSSQNVSWGNCFQWDPKFDWEFKTVEPFCPLTCQCDWNNRASSNCPLPYGKTCDSLDECATFEGQHYCMPFVPGIQVSFDVAAQTLNQTVLEFSYPIFLRALEETILEFAGNGLEQYMIFNLFAYPVRRRLGNSSDLGATTDEGMQSSEAVARQLQFVPPVFQMYGEYRIIQIKDWMDIPAMAQGLFSRTLLDWKTSMDTKMAASGVPVDVLGLVITRMTWLNQEDDDDDDDKGRALSHKDWALVNPVTLEDLKS
;
A
#
# COMPACT_ATOMS: atom_id res chain seq x y z
N MET A 1 -22.11 24.68 36.18
CA MET A 1 -23.56 24.36 36.08
C MET A 1 -23.72 22.85 36.02
N ALA A 2 -24.90 22.27 36.28
CA ALA A 2 -25.02 20.84 36.56
C ALA A 2 -26.06 20.10 35.69
N LYS A 3 -25.75 18.84 35.38
CA LYS A 3 -26.64 17.76 34.93
C LYS A 3 -27.52 18.02 33.69
N PHE A 4 -27.06 17.51 32.56
CA PHE A 4 -27.88 16.60 31.76
C PHE A 4 -27.19 15.23 31.74
N ARG A 5 -27.92 14.17 32.09
CA ARG A 5 -27.41 12.79 32.14
C ARG A 5 -28.35 11.95 31.28
N LYS A 6 -27.97 11.66 30.03
CA LYS A 6 -28.70 10.69 29.20
C LYS A 6 -28.72 9.35 29.94
N GLN A 7 -29.90 8.74 30.07
CA GLN A 7 -30.02 7.35 30.49
C GLN A 7 -29.97 6.49 29.24
N THR A 8 -28.96 5.64 29.12
CA THR A 8 -28.91 4.55 28.13
C THR A 8 -29.64 3.35 28.71
N THR A 9 -30.80 3.02 28.14
CA THR A 9 -31.53 1.78 28.42
C THR A 9 -31.56 0.92 27.15
N PHE A 10 -30.42 0.30 26.85
CA PHE A 10 -30.28 -0.70 25.80
C PHE A 10 -30.17 -2.08 26.47
N SER A 11 -31.27 -2.84 26.43
CA SER A 11 -31.33 -4.25 26.89
C SER A 11 -32.48 -5.03 26.24
N GLN A 12 -32.94 -4.59 25.05
CA GLN A 12 -34.00 -5.23 24.25
C GLN A 12 -33.67 -5.21 22.74
N GLU A 13 -32.39 -5.03 22.41
CA GLU A 13 -31.88 -4.99 21.04
C GLU A 13 -32.01 -6.32 20.27
N PRO A 14 -31.75 -7.53 20.85
CA PRO A 14 -31.83 -8.77 20.09
C PRO A 14 -33.27 -9.13 19.67
N ASP A 15 -34.27 -8.82 20.49
CA ASP A 15 -35.69 -9.08 20.16
C ASP A 15 -36.17 -8.23 18.97
N ILE A 16 -35.55 -7.06 18.74
CA ILE A 16 -35.88 -6.16 17.62
C ILE A 16 -35.19 -6.63 16.35
N LEU A 17 -33.89 -6.97 16.41
CA LEU A 17 -33.16 -7.53 15.27
C LEU A 17 -33.82 -8.83 14.77
N HIS A 18 -34.12 -9.77 15.67
CA HIS A 18 -34.74 -11.03 15.30
C HIS A 18 -36.16 -10.87 14.71
N ALA A 19 -36.84 -9.76 15.01
CA ALA A 19 -38.13 -9.39 14.41
C ALA A 19 -38.00 -8.58 13.10
N ILE A 20 -36.82 -8.05 12.78
CA ILE A 20 -36.48 -7.46 11.47
C ILE A 20 -36.07 -8.58 10.51
N ASP A 21 -35.23 -9.52 10.94
CA ASP A 21 -34.81 -10.67 10.13
C ASP A 21 -36.03 -11.51 9.69
N ALA A 22 -36.90 -11.86 10.65
CA ALA A 22 -38.15 -12.58 10.36
C ALA A 22 -39.16 -11.79 9.48
N ARG A 23 -38.96 -10.47 9.30
CA ARG A 23 -39.71 -9.65 8.33
C ARG A 23 -39.00 -9.58 6.97
N PHE A 24 -37.68 -9.73 6.92
CA PHE A 24 -36.93 -9.90 5.68
C PHE A 24 -37.22 -11.26 5.04
N ASP A 25 -37.28 -12.35 5.82
CA ASP A 25 -37.69 -13.68 5.33
C ASP A 25 -39.08 -13.65 4.65
N GLU A 26 -40.07 -13.00 5.30
CA GLU A 26 -41.43 -12.81 4.77
C GLU A 26 -41.45 -11.91 3.52
N LEU A 27 -40.48 -10.99 3.39
CA LEU A 27 -40.30 -10.17 2.20
C LEU A 27 -39.63 -10.94 1.06
N GLU A 28 -38.66 -11.82 1.35
CA GLU A 28 -37.98 -12.63 0.35
C GLU A 28 -38.93 -13.71 -0.21
N GLU A 29 -39.77 -14.33 0.64
CA GLU A 29 -40.82 -15.27 0.19
C GLU A 29 -41.90 -14.59 -0.68
N THR A 30 -42.12 -13.27 -0.52
CA THR A 30 -43.03 -12.49 -1.39
C THR A 30 -42.35 -11.89 -2.62
N VAL A 31 -41.04 -11.64 -2.59
CA VAL A 31 -40.21 -11.29 -3.76
C VAL A 31 -39.91 -12.52 -4.65
N ALA A 32 -40.03 -13.75 -4.11
CA ALA A 32 -39.99 -15.00 -4.88
C ALA A 32 -41.07 -15.10 -6.00
N LEU A 33 -41.98 -14.13 -6.09
CA LEU A 33 -42.83 -13.90 -7.27
C LEU A 33 -42.05 -13.48 -8.53
N ALA A 34 -40.72 -13.31 -8.46
CA ALA A 34 -39.79 -13.06 -9.57
C ALA A 34 -39.68 -14.21 -10.62
N SER A 35 -40.64 -15.13 -10.68
CA SER A 35 -40.67 -16.29 -11.58
C SER A 35 -40.75 -15.94 -13.09
N MET A 36 -40.88 -14.66 -13.45
CA MET A 36 -40.81 -14.16 -14.82
C MET A 36 -39.38 -13.86 -15.31
N VAL A 37 -38.37 -13.80 -14.42
CA VAL A 37 -36.97 -13.53 -14.81
C VAL A 37 -36.40 -14.57 -15.80
N PRO A 38 -36.68 -15.88 -15.69
CA PRO A 38 -36.28 -16.87 -16.70
C PRO A 38 -36.94 -16.64 -18.07
N GLU A 39 -38.22 -16.25 -18.10
CA GLU A 39 -38.93 -15.98 -19.36
C GLU A 39 -38.38 -14.73 -20.06
N LEU A 40 -37.96 -13.72 -19.28
CA LEU A 40 -37.29 -12.53 -19.81
C LEU A 40 -35.93 -12.89 -20.45
N HIS A 41 -35.16 -13.80 -19.84
CA HIS A 41 -33.91 -14.30 -20.41
C HIS A 41 -34.14 -15.09 -21.71
N GLU A 42 -35.16 -15.95 -21.78
CA GLU A 42 -35.49 -16.66 -23.03
C GLU A 42 -35.91 -15.70 -24.16
N ARG A 43 -36.67 -14.65 -23.82
CA ARG A 43 -37.07 -13.59 -24.76
C ARG A 43 -35.87 -12.76 -25.23
N LEU A 44 -34.91 -12.45 -24.36
CA LEU A 44 -33.66 -11.76 -24.72
C LEU A 44 -32.78 -12.62 -25.63
N ALA A 45 -32.57 -13.90 -25.30
CA ALA A 45 -31.79 -14.82 -26.14
C ALA A 45 -32.38 -14.96 -27.57
N LYS A 46 -33.71 -15.01 -27.70
CA LYS A 46 -34.40 -14.97 -29.00
C LYS A 46 -34.20 -13.65 -29.76
N LEU A 47 -34.13 -12.51 -29.05
CA LEU A 47 -33.86 -11.21 -29.65
C LEU A 47 -32.42 -11.13 -30.18
N GLU A 48 -31.46 -11.63 -29.41
CA GLU A 48 -30.05 -11.71 -29.77
C GLU A 48 -29.82 -12.67 -30.96
N GLU A 49 -30.53 -13.80 -31.00
CA GLU A 49 -30.51 -14.70 -32.17
C GLU A 49 -31.08 -14.01 -33.43
N MET A 50 -32.17 -13.24 -33.31
CA MET A 50 -32.70 -12.46 -34.44
C MET A 50 -31.72 -11.39 -34.93
N MET A 51 -31.07 -10.66 -34.03
CA MET A 51 -30.06 -9.66 -34.40
C MET A 51 -28.82 -10.30 -35.05
N THR A 52 -28.39 -11.45 -34.54
CA THR A 52 -27.27 -12.22 -35.11
C THR A 52 -27.60 -12.75 -36.50
N ARG A 53 -28.82 -13.27 -36.71
CA ARG A 53 -29.31 -13.68 -38.04
C ARG A 53 -29.41 -12.49 -39.02
N MET A 54 -29.80 -11.30 -38.54
CA MET A 54 -29.79 -10.08 -39.37
C MET A 54 -28.38 -9.61 -39.74
N SER A 55 -27.41 -9.64 -38.82
CA SER A 55 -26.03 -9.22 -39.12
C SER A 55 -25.33 -10.17 -40.10
N GLN A 56 -25.55 -11.48 -39.96
CA GLN A 56 -25.00 -12.49 -40.87
C GLN A 56 -25.58 -12.40 -42.30
N GLY A 57 -26.83 -11.93 -42.45
CA GLY A 57 -27.46 -11.71 -43.76
C GLY A 57 -26.85 -10.59 -44.61
N ILE A 58 -25.95 -9.75 -44.05
CA ILE A 58 -25.44 -8.53 -44.70
C ILE A 58 -24.04 -8.74 -45.35
N ARG A 59 -23.35 -9.86 -45.08
CA ARG A 59 -22.09 -10.22 -45.78
C ARG A 59 -22.36 -10.97 -47.10
N GLY A 60 -22.99 -10.28 -48.05
CA GLY A 60 -23.19 -10.72 -49.43
C GLY A 60 -22.62 -9.71 -50.44
N ASP A 61 -21.86 -10.19 -51.42
CA ASP A 61 -21.03 -9.38 -52.33
C ASP A 61 -21.88 -8.55 -53.33
N PHE A 62 -22.13 -7.28 -53.03
CA PHE A 62 -23.01 -6.41 -53.82
C PHE A 62 -22.27 -5.62 -54.91
N LYS A 63 -22.06 -6.26 -56.07
CA LYS A 63 -21.86 -5.54 -57.34
C LYS A 63 -23.19 -4.91 -57.76
N GLY A 64 -23.27 -3.58 -57.69
CA GLY A 64 -24.52 -2.83 -57.94
C GLY A 64 -25.10 -3.02 -59.35
N PRO A 65 -26.36 -3.48 -59.48
CA PRO A 65 -27.11 -3.43 -60.72
C PRO A 65 -27.80 -2.06 -60.92
N GLN A 66 -28.29 -1.81 -62.14
CA GLN A 66 -28.81 -0.51 -62.55
C GLN A 66 -30.23 -0.23 -62.03
N ILE A 67 -30.53 1.03 -61.74
CA ILE A 67 -31.87 1.49 -61.30
C ILE A 67 -32.85 1.37 -62.47
N ALA A 68 -33.74 0.38 -62.41
CA ALA A 68 -34.96 0.32 -63.19
C ALA A 68 -36.13 0.94 -62.40
N ASN A 69 -37.10 1.54 -63.11
CA ASN A 69 -38.23 2.23 -62.47
C ASN A 69 -39.39 1.24 -62.22
N GLU A 70 -39.75 1.01 -60.96
CA GLU A 70 -41.00 0.37 -60.57
C GLU A 70 -41.87 1.33 -59.72
N PRO A 71 -43.21 1.24 -59.80
CA PRO A 71 -44.12 2.14 -59.08
C PRO A 71 -44.24 1.78 -57.59
N PRO A 72 -44.60 2.73 -56.70
CA PRO A 72 -44.72 2.48 -55.28
C PRO A 72 -45.89 1.53 -54.93
N PRO A 73 -45.79 0.73 -53.86
CA PRO A 73 -46.83 -0.19 -53.43
C PRO A 73 -48.07 0.51 -52.86
N ALA A 74 -49.21 -0.18 -52.91
CA ALA A 74 -50.48 0.29 -52.39
C ALA A 74 -50.53 0.27 -50.84
N PRO A 75 -51.33 1.15 -50.20
CA PRO A 75 -51.48 1.16 -48.75
C PRO A 75 -52.21 -0.09 -48.23
N ILE A 76 -51.75 -0.61 -47.10
CA ILE A 76 -52.34 -1.77 -46.42
C ILE A 76 -53.60 -1.33 -45.66
N VAL A 77 -54.67 -2.10 -45.81
CA VAL A 77 -55.94 -1.94 -45.05
C VAL A 77 -55.90 -2.88 -43.85
N PRO A 78 -56.25 -2.43 -42.63
CA PRO A 78 -56.36 -3.33 -41.47
C PRO A 78 -57.57 -4.29 -41.61
N PRO A 79 -57.48 -5.53 -41.11
CA PRO A 79 -58.61 -6.45 -41.08
C PRO A 79 -59.51 -6.20 -39.87
N ASP A 80 -60.83 -6.21 -40.11
CA ASP A 80 -61.89 -6.28 -39.09
C ASP A 80 -62.55 -7.69 -39.08
N ASP A 81 -63.51 -7.89 -38.18
CA ASP A 81 -64.28 -9.12 -37.88
C ASP A 81 -63.48 -10.24 -37.13
N ILE A 82 -64.06 -11.06 -36.23
CA ILE A 82 -65.46 -11.50 -36.04
C ILE A 82 -65.90 -11.49 -34.54
N VAL A 83 -67.01 -10.77 -34.27
CA VAL A 83 -68.20 -11.08 -33.42
C VAL A 83 -68.09 -11.89 -32.10
N GLY A 84 -68.81 -11.42 -31.06
CA GLY A 84 -69.07 -12.18 -29.83
C GLY A 84 -70.35 -11.84 -29.00
N MET A 85 -71.55 -11.73 -29.61
CA MET A 85 -72.88 -11.55 -28.94
C MET A 85 -73.05 -10.21 -28.17
N LYS A 86 -74.23 -9.63 -27.86
CA LYS A 86 -75.69 -9.75 -28.16
C LYS A 86 -76.30 -8.37 -27.74
N ASP A 87 -77.52 -7.89 -28.02
CA ASP A 87 -78.79 -8.35 -28.63
C ASP A 87 -79.50 -7.11 -29.25
N GLU A 88 -80.09 -7.13 -30.46
CA GLU A 88 -81.49 -7.51 -30.84
C GLU A 88 -82.41 -6.28 -31.09
N VAL A 89 -83.37 -6.43 -32.02
CA VAL A 89 -84.56 -5.57 -32.34
C VAL A 89 -84.44 -4.47 -33.44
N ASP A 90 -85.27 -4.66 -34.49
CA ASP A 90 -85.83 -3.77 -35.54
C ASP A 90 -84.93 -2.80 -36.36
N ASN A 91 -84.83 -2.93 -37.70
CA ASN A 91 -85.84 -2.76 -38.79
C ASN A 91 -86.21 -1.30 -39.08
N ASP A 92 -85.92 -0.80 -40.30
CA ASP A 92 -86.92 -0.84 -41.40
C ASP A 92 -86.31 -0.62 -42.81
N GLU A 93 -87.09 -0.92 -43.87
CA GLU A 93 -86.66 -1.04 -45.27
C GLU A 93 -86.36 0.28 -46.04
N LYS A 94 -85.41 0.23 -47.00
CA LYS A 94 -85.62 0.23 -48.49
C LYS A 94 -84.25 0.38 -49.22
N LYS A 95 -83.89 -0.41 -50.24
CA LYS A 95 -84.39 -0.47 -51.66
C LYS A 95 -84.23 0.89 -52.38
N LEU A 96 -83.72 1.00 -53.61
CA LEU A 96 -83.69 0.04 -54.72
C LEU A 96 -82.67 0.42 -55.85
N HIS A 97 -82.18 -0.59 -56.60
CA HIS A 97 -81.53 -0.55 -57.95
C HIS A 97 -80.21 0.24 -58.15
N VAL A 98 -79.14 -0.31 -58.75
CA VAL A 98 -78.91 -1.12 -59.98
C VAL A 98 -78.63 -0.26 -61.22
N GLY A 99 -77.46 -0.49 -61.84
CA GLY A 99 -77.03 0.12 -63.10
C GLY A 99 -75.58 -0.25 -63.45
N ASN A 100 -75.39 -1.39 -64.12
CA ASN A 100 -74.15 -1.62 -64.89
C ASN A 100 -74.12 -0.67 -66.09
N ASP A 101 -72.93 -0.24 -66.51
CA ASP A 101 -72.40 -0.65 -67.83
C ASP A 101 -70.95 -0.18 -68.06
N THR A 102 -70.15 -1.11 -68.57
CA THR A 102 -68.90 -0.86 -69.31
C THR A 102 -69.28 -0.85 -70.82
N PRO A 103 -68.53 -0.25 -71.78
CA PRO A 103 -67.09 -0.55 -71.95
C PRO A 103 -66.23 0.47 -72.78
N LYS A 104 -65.04 -0.01 -73.20
CA LYS A 104 -64.20 0.41 -74.34
C LYS A 104 -63.37 1.71 -74.25
N SER A 105 -62.11 1.50 -73.83
CA SER A 105 -60.91 1.63 -74.70
C SER A 105 -61.00 2.57 -75.92
N GLU A 106 -60.18 3.63 -75.92
CA GLU A 106 -59.39 4.01 -77.11
C GLU A 106 -58.01 4.61 -76.72
N LYS A 107 -57.14 4.90 -77.69
CA LYS A 107 -55.69 5.10 -77.50
C LYS A 107 -55.24 6.55 -77.71
N SER A 108 -54.08 6.89 -77.14
CA SER A 108 -53.31 8.14 -77.37
C SER A 108 -53.93 9.39 -76.70
N THR A 109 -53.20 10.46 -76.32
CA THR A 109 -51.83 10.88 -76.66
C THR A 109 -51.10 11.51 -75.46
N LYS A 110 -49.78 11.74 -75.63
CA LYS A 110 -48.81 12.32 -74.68
C LYS A 110 -49.22 13.63 -73.98
N SER A 111 -48.54 13.89 -72.85
CA SER A 111 -48.21 15.22 -72.29
C SER A 111 -49.27 16.00 -71.47
N HIS A 112 -49.36 15.73 -70.15
CA HIS A 112 -49.75 16.77 -69.18
C HIS A 112 -49.16 16.65 -67.74
N VAL A 113 -47.96 16.10 -67.56
CA VAL A 113 -47.32 16.00 -66.22
C VAL A 113 -46.54 17.28 -65.89
N SER A 114 -47.23 18.28 -65.32
CA SER A 114 -46.57 19.49 -64.73
C SER A 114 -47.43 20.33 -63.77
N LYS A 115 -48.77 20.34 -63.89
CA LYS A 115 -49.64 21.30 -63.15
C LYS A 115 -49.91 20.98 -61.67
N ILE A 116 -49.61 19.78 -61.18
CA ILE A 116 -49.93 19.39 -59.80
C ILE A 116 -48.98 20.05 -58.79
N THR A 117 -47.71 20.29 -59.15
CA THR A 117 -46.72 20.92 -58.27
C THR A 117 -46.91 22.43 -58.10
N GLU A 118 -47.54 23.12 -59.06
CA GLU A 118 -47.89 24.54 -58.90
C GLU A 118 -49.06 24.76 -57.94
N PHE A 119 -50.07 23.89 -57.95
CA PHE A 119 -51.27 24.09 -57.12
C PHE A 119 -50.96 23.95 -55.63
N SER A 120 -50.10 22.99 -55.24
CA SER A 120 -49.60 22.91 -53.85
C SER A 120 -48.71 24.09 -53.48
N ARG A 121 -47.87 24.60 -54.40
CA ARG A 121 -47.02 25.79 -54.14
C ARG A 121 -47.83 27.08 -53.93
N ARG A 122 -48.99 27.22 -54.58
CA ARG A 122 -49.90 28.35 -54.32
C ARG A 122 -50.74 28.18 -53.06
N LYS A 123 -50.95 26.95 -52.57
CA LYS A 123 -51.68 26.73 -51.32
C LYS A 123 -50.83 26.93 -50.06
N THR A 124 -49.50 26.95 -50.17
CA THR A 124 -48.58 27.24 -49.06
C THR A 124 -48.12 28.70 -49.00
N SER A 125 -48.35 29.53 -50.03
CA SER A 125 -48.08 30.98 -49.98
C SER A 125 -49.08 31.77 -49.14
N ASP A 126 -50.28 31.20 -48.93
CA ASP A 126 -51.43 31.93 -48.38
C ASP A 126 -51.63 31.65 -46.86
N ILE A 127 -50.75 30.85 -46.25
CA ILE A 127 -50.70 30.65 -44.80
C ILE A 127 -49.88 31.81 -44.19
N THR A 128 -50.55 32.94 -43.94
CA THR A 128 -49.93 34.08 -43.26
C THR A 128 -49.67 33.78 -41.78
N GLU A 129 -48.69 34.47 -41.19
CA GLU A 129 -48.37 34.40 -39.75
C GLU A 129 -49.61 34.73 -38.89
N GLU A 130 -50.44 35.68 -39.34
CA GLU A 130 -51.74 36.04 -38.74
C GLU A 130 -52.79 34.91 -38.80
N LEU A 131 -52.80 34.09 -39.86
CA LEU A 131 -53.68 32.92 -39.96
C LEU A 131 -53.24 31.82 -38.96
N LEU A 132 -51.93 31.61 -38.83
CA LEU A 132 -51.35 30.71 -37.84
C LEU A 132 -51.66 31.18 -36.41
N ASP A 133 -51.41 32.45 -36.07
CA ASP A 133 -51.70 33.00 -34.75
C ASP A 133 -53.20 33.00 -34.40
N THR A 134 -54.10 33.15 -35.38
CA THR A 134 -55.55 33.07 -35.13
C THR A 134 -56.08 31.64 -35.00
N GLN A 135 -55.45 30.64 -35.64
CA GLN A 135 -55.79 29.22 -35.47
C GLN A 135 -55.14 28.59 -34.23
N THR A 136 -53.89 28.94 -33.92
CA THR A 136 -53.09 28.37 -32.81
C THR A 136 -53.35 29.07 -31.47
N LYS A 137 -54.63 29.29 -31.14
CA LYS A 137 -55.02 29.72 -29.80
C LYS A 137 -54.74 28.59 -28.81
N GLU A 138 -53.76 28.80 -27.95
CA GLU A 138 -53.46 27.92 -26.84
C GLU A 138 -54.64 27.91 -25.84
N TYR A 139 -55.13 26.73 -25.50
CA TYR A 139 -56.09 26.53 -24.42
C TYR A 139 -55.46 25.64 -23.35
N TYR A 140 -55.67 25.96 -22.08
CA TYR A 140 -55.29 25.12 -20.96
C TYR A 140 -56.41 24.13 -20.66
N THR A 141 -56.16 22.86 -20.96
CA THR A 141 -56.95 21.73 -20.45
C THR A 141 -56.67 21.55 -18.97
N TRP A 142 -57.73 21.47 -18.16
CA TRP A 142 -57.62 21.18 -16.73
C TRP A 142 -57.02 19.80 -16.52
N GLY A 143 -56.07 19.69 -15.58
CA GLY A 143 -55.44 18.44 -15.22
C GLY A 143 -56.21 17.70 -14.12
N GLU A 144 -55.97 16.40 -13.99
CA GLU A 144 -56.51 15.55 -12.91
C GLU A 144 -55.67 15.74 -11.63
N SER A 145 -55.47 17.02 -11.28
CA SER A 145 -54.56 17.53 -10.24
C SER A 145 -55.34 18.10 -9.05
N THR A 146 -54.81 17.89 -7.85
CA THR A 146 -55.35 18.52 -6.63
C THR A 146 -55.31 20.06 -6.72
N TRP A 147 -54.32 20.65 -7.41
CA TRP A 147 -54.19 22.10 -7.55
C TRP A 147 -55.26 22.75 -8.43
N ASP A 148 -55.70 22.05 -9.48
CA ASP A 148 -56.76 22.50 -10.37
C ASP A 148 -58.10 22.55 -9.62
N LEU A 149 -58.36 21.54 -8.78
CA LEU A 149 -59.55 21.47 -7.94
C LEU A 149 -59.59 22.57 -6.86
N VAL A 150 -58.44 22.93 -6.27
CA VAL A 150 -58.30 24.00 -5.27
C VAL A 150 -58.88 25.34 -5.73
N ILE A 151 -58.80 25.65 -7.02
CA ILE A 151 -59.34 26.88 -7.61
C ILE A 151 -60.87 27.00 -7.40
N PHE A 152 -61.58 25.89 -7.19
CA PHE A 152 -63.03 25.82 -7.03
C PHE A 152 -63.52 25.78 -5.57
N ILE A 153 -62.64 25.80 -4.56
CA ILE A 153 -63.00 25.84 -3.14
C ILE A 153 -63.95 27.02 -2.86
N GLY A 154 -65.10 26.77 -2.24
CA GLY A 154 -66.11 27.79 -1.96
C GLY A 154 -66.84 28.30 -3.21
N THR A 155 -66.90 27.52 -4.29
CA THR A 155 -67.90 27.69 -5.35
C THR A 155 -69.12 26.82 -5.07
N GLY A 156 -70.26 27.14 -5.69
CA GLY A 156 -71.48 26.33 -5.54
C GLY A 156 -71.36 24.91 -6.11
N ALA A 157 -70.43 24.66 -7.04
CA ALA A 157 -70.28 23.38 -7.74
C ALA A 157 -69.75 22.25 -6.83
N LEU A 158 -68.82 22.54 -5.92
CA LEU A 158 -68.31 21.56 -4.94
C LEU A 158 -69.17 21.47 -3.66
N GLY A 159 -70.06 22.45 -3.44
CA GLY A 159 -70.76 22.64 -2.17
C GLY A 159 -69.80 22.89 -0.97
N PRO A 160 -70.34 23.04 0.25
CA PRO A 160 -69.51 23.27 1.44
C PRO A 160 -68.60 22.08 1.79
N ALA A 161 -69.14 20.86 1.74
CA ALA A 161 -68.41 19.64 2.10
C ALA A 161 -67.28 19.30 1.11
N GLY A 162 -67.56 19.33 -0.20
CA GLY A 162 -66.53 19.12 -1.23
C GLY A 162 -65.46 20.21 -1.22
N SER A 163 -65.83 21.45 -0.90
CA SER A 163 -64.86 22.55 -0.68
C SER A 163 -63.95 22.30 0.53
N PHE A 164 -64.49 21.76 1.63
CA PHE A 164 -63.71 21.40 2.81
C PHE A 164 -62.77 20.20 2.55
N GLN A 165 -63.26 19.16 1.87
CA GLN A 165 -62.42 18.02 1.48
C GLN A 165 -61.30 18.45 0.51
N THR A 166 -61.61 19.28 -0.49
CA THR A 166 -60.58 19.83 -1.42
C THR A 166 -59.53 20.64 -0.67
N PHE A 167 -59.92 21.45 0.32
CA PHE A 167 -58.98 22.16 1.18
C PHE A 167 -58.10 21.20 2.00
N LEU A 168 -58.69 20.15 2.58
CA LEU A 168 -57.94 19.13 3.33
C LEU A 168 -56.95 18.37 2.43
N LEU A 169 -57.33 18.01 1.21
CA LEU A 169 -56.44 17.37 0.23
C LEU A 169 -55.26 18.27 -0.14
N ALA A 170 -55.50 19.56 -0.35
CA ALA A 170 -54.44 20.53 -0.62
C ALA A 170 -53.46 20.66 0.57
N VAL A 171 -53.97 20.64 1.80
CA VAL A 171 -53.13 20.65 3.01
C VAL A 171 -52.33 19.34 3.15
N ILE A 172 -52.94 18.18 2.92
CA ILE A 172 -52.26 16.88 2.92
C ILE A 172 -51.15 16.86 1.86
N ASN A 173 -51.44 17.32 0.65
CA ASN A 173 -50.47 17.38 -0.45
C ASN A 173 -49.26 18.27 -0.10
N VAL A 174 -49.49 19.48 0.41
CA VAL A 174 -48.42 20.37 0.88
C VAL A 174 -47.60 19.71 1.99
N LEU A 175 -48.24 19.04 2.96
CA LEU A 175 -47.54 18.33 4.04
C LEU A 175 -46.69 17.17 3.51
N MET A 176 -47.21 16.36 2.58
CA MET A 176 -46.46 15.26 1.98
C MET A 176 -45.27 15.77 1.17
N GLN A 177 -45.46 16.77 0.31
CA GLN A 177 -44.37 17.40 -0.45
C GLN A 177 -43.29 17.99 0.46
N VAL A 178 -43.68 18.69 1.54
CA VAL A 178 -42.74 19.23 2.54
C VAL A 178 -41.99 18.11 3.28
N VAL A 179 -42.65 17.02 3.64
CA VAL A 179 -42.01 15.86 4.28
C VAL A 179 -41.03 15.17 3.34
N PHE A 180 -41.38 14.93 2.08
CA PHE A 180 -40.45 14.35 1.10
C PHE A 180 -39.26 15.27 0.80
N CYS A 181 -39.49 16.59 0.65
CA CYS A 181 -38.40 17.55 0.50
C CYS A 181 -37.46 17.55 1.73
N ALA A 182 -38.01 17.44 2.94
CA ALA A 182 -37.21 17.39 4.17
C ALA A 182 -36.43 16.08 4.31
N ILE A 183 -37.04 14.93 4.01
CA ILE A 183 -36.36 13.62 4.01
C ILE A 183 -35.20 13.67 3.02
N ALA A 184 -35.44 14.09 1.77
CA ALA A 184 -34.40 14.13 0.77
C ALA A 184 -33.29 15.16 1.12
N TYR A 185 -33.64 16.31 1.69
CA TYR A 185 -32.67 17.30 2.16
C TYR A 185 -31.75 16.76 3.27
N PHE A 186 -32.31 16.05 4.27
CA PHE A 186 -31.55 15.58 5.44
C PHE A 186 -30.85 14.23 5.25
N ASN A 187 -31.13 13.47 4.19
CA ASN A 187 -30.54 12.15 3.96
C ASN A 187 -29.67 12.06 2.68
N PHE A 188 -29.82 12.98 1.71
CA PHE A 188 -29.21 12.83 0.38
C PHE A 188 -28.42 14.07 -0.13
N ILE A 189 -28.09 15.02 0.75
CA ILE A 189 -27.23 16.18 0.41
C ILE A 189 -25.76 15.93 0.78
N GLU A 190 -25.50 15.15 1.83
CA GLU A 190 -24.16 14.75 2.23
C GLU A 190 -23.75 13.50 1.40
N PRO A 191 -22.58 13.48 0.73
CA PRO A 191 -22.17 12.35 -0.09
C PRO A 191 -21.62 11.20 0.77
N ASP A 192 -21.94 9.96 0.40
CA ASP A 192 -21.38 8.74 1.04
C ASP A 192 -19.86 8.60 0.86
N ILE A 193 -19.28 9.32 -0.12
CA ILE A 193 -17.84 9.34 -0.41
C ILE A 193 -17.42 10.81 -0.50
N ASP A 194 -16.62 11.25 0.46
CA ASP A 194 -16.04 12.59 0.54
C ASP A 194 -14.49 12.54 0.47
N SER A 195 -13.81 13.63 0.79
CA SER A 195 -12.35 13.66 0.91
C SER A 195 -11.79 12.72 1.99
N SER A 196 -12.49 12.49 3.12
CA SER A 196 -12.01 11.58 4.16
C SER A 196 -11.96 10.12 3.70
N ALA A 197 -12.79 9.74 2.71
CA ALA A 197 -12.72 8.42 2.09
C ALA A 197 -11.35 8.16 1.39
N ILE A 198 -10.62 9.20 0.95
CA ILE A 198 -9.23 9.03 0.48
C ILE A 198 -8.30 8.71 1.67
N GLU A 199 -8.45 9.40 2.79
CA GLU A 199 -7.63 9.17 3.99
C GLU A 199 -7.90 7.80 4.61
N ASP A 200 -9.16 7.36 4.64
CA ASP A 200 -9.56 6.03 5.10
C ASP A 200 -9.11 4.93 4.14
N ALA A 201 -9.15 5.15 2.82
CA ALA A 201 -8.59 4.24 1.83
C ALA A 201 -7.05 4.10 1.98
N LYS A 202 -6.33 5.22 2.22
CA LYS A 202 -4.90 5.18 2.57
C LYS A 202 -4.68 4.40 3.86
N ARG A 203 -5.41 4.74 4.94
CA ARG A 203 -5.25 4.11 6.25
C ARG A 203 -5.45 2.60 6.16
N TRP A 204 -6.53 2.14 5.52
CA TRP A 204 -6.81 0.72 5.29
C TRP A 204 -5.70 0.01 4.51
N ARG A 205 -5.26 0.59 3.39
CA ARG A 205 -4.22 0.01 2.53
C ARG A 205 -2.94 -0.21 3.32
N ARG A 206 -2.52 0.81 4.08
CA ARG A 206 -1.36 0.74 4.98
C ARG A 206 -1.56 -0.28 6.09
N SER A 207 -2.61 -0.13 6.90
CA SER A 207 -2.83 -0.89 8.15
C SER A 207 -3.16 -2.37 7.96
N SER A 208 -3.68 -2.75 6.80
CA SER A 208 -4.34 -4.05 6.61
C SER A 208 -4.25 -4.57 5.18
N GLY A 209 -4.25 -3.70 4.17
CA GLY A 209 -4.06 -4.11 2.77
C GLY A 209 -2.72 -4.83 2.54
N HIS A 210 -1.64 -4.30 3.12
CA HIS A 210 -0.29 -4.86 3.00
C HIS A 210 0.25 -5.47 4.30
N ALA A 211 -0.49 -5.49 5.41
CA ALA A 211 0.00 -6.08 6.64
C ALA A 211 0.17 -7.61 6.53
N LEU A 212 1.29 -8.15 7.02
CA LEU A 212 1.57 -9.59 7.00
C LEU A 212 0.48 -10.43 7.69
N SER A 213 -0.23 -9.89 8.69
CA SER A 213 -1.33 -10.59 9.36
C SER A 213 -2.48 -10.97 8.43
N GLU A 214 -2.64 -10.23 7.33
CA GLU A 214 -3.72 -10.40 6.35
C GLU A 214 -3.26 -11.14 5.07
N TYR A 215 -2.01 -11.62 5.05
CA TYR A 215 -1.44 -12.38 3.93
C TYR A 215 -2.08 -13.77 3.81
N ASP A 216 -2.60 -14.10 2.62
CA ASP A 216 -3.12 -15.45 2.37
C ASP A 216 -2.00 -16.37 1.87
N ALA A 217 -1.45 -17.17 2.79
CA ALA A 217 -0.43 -18.18 2.50
C ALA A 217 -0.88 -19.28 1.51
N THR A 218 -2.18 -19.40 1.22
CA THR A 218 -2.74 -20.35 0.24
C THR A 218 -2.69 -19.80 -1.19
N SER A 219 -3.08 -18.53 -1.38
CA SER A 219 -3.07 -17.88 -2.69
C SER A 219 -1.74 -17.18 -3.01
N LYS A 220 -0.94 -16.87 -1.99
CA LYS A 220 0.29 -16.07 -2.04
C LYS A 220 0.06 -14.63 -2.53
N LEU A 221 -0.98 -13.99 -2.00
CA LEU A 221 -1.40 -12.63 -2.37
C LEU A 221 -1.61 -11.77 -1.11
N SER A 222 -1.35 -10.47 -1.23
CA SER A 222 -1.69 -9.47 -0.21
C SER A 222 -3.20 -9.22 -0.16
N LEU A 223 -3.70 -8.65 0.94
CA LEU A 223 -5.11 -8.28 1.04
C LEU A 223 -5.46 -7.17 0.04
N THR A 224 -4.56 -6.21 -0.19
CA THR A 224 -4.68 -5.18 -1.25
C THR A 224 -4.90 -5.84 -2.59
N GLN A 225 -4.00 -6.75 -3.00
CA GLN A 225 -4.09 -7.38 -4.32
C GLN A 225 -5.39 -8.15 -4.49
N ARG A 226 -5.82 -8.93 -3.50
CA ARG A 226 -7.07 -9.70 -3.59
C ARG A 226 -8.32 -8.83 -3.65
N VAL A 227 -8.37 -7.71 -2.90
CA VAL A 227 -9.43 -6.70 -3.05
C VAL A 227 -9.39 -6.11 -4.47
N CYS A 228 -8.21 -5.78 -4.98
CA CYS A 228 -8.00 -5.19 -6.29
C CYS A 228 -8.19 -6.17 -7.47
N ASP A 229 -8.18 -7.48 -7.24
CA ASP A 229 -8.60 -8.54 -8.18
C ASP A 229 -10.10 -8.87 -8.06
N LEU A 230 -10.83 -8.23 -7.14
CA LEU A 230 -12.23 -8.47 -6.79
C LEU A 230 -12.53 -9.92 -6.32
N ASP A 231 -11.60 -10.52 -5.58
CA ASP A 231 -11.75 -11.87 -5.04
C ASP A 231 -12.91 -11.97 -4.03
N LYS A 232 -13.99 -12.62 -4.45
CA LYS A 232 -15.22 -12.79 -3.65
C LYS A 232 -15.12 -13.87 -2.56
N SER A 233 -13.95 -14.48 -2.36
CA SER A 233 -13.67 -15.36 -1.21
C SER A 233 -13.16 -14.62 0.03
N LEU A 234 -12.95 -13.30 -0.05
CA LEU A 234 -12.57 -12.47 1.09
C LEU A 234 -13.67 -12.44 2.17
N HIS A 235 -13.29 -12.83 3.38
CA HIS A 235 -14.09 -12.64 4.61
C HIS A 235 -13.66 -11.38 5.40
N ILE A 236 -12.51 -10.79 5.05
CA ILE A 236 -11.95 -9.56 5.62
C ILE A 236 -12.00 -8.46 4.55
N SER A 237 -12.15 -7.20 4.95
CA SER A 237 -12.25 -6.04 4.03
C SER A 237 -13.39 -6.10 3.00
N GLY A 238 -14.50 -6.78 3.34
CA GLY A 238 -15.67 -6.89 2.47
C GLY A 238 -16.31 -5.54 2.09
N THR A 239 -16.22 -4.53 2.96
CA THR A 239 -16.68 -3.16 2.68
C THR A 239 -15.85 -2.51 1.57
N GLN A 240 -14.53 -2.66 1.62
CA GLN A 240 -13.59 -2.16 0.63
C GLN A 240 -13.75 -2.88 -0.72
N LEU A 241 -13.97 -4.20 -0.70
CA LEU A 241 -14.31 -4.98 -1.88
C LEU A 241 -15.63 -4.51 -2.53
N ALA A 242 -16.69 -4.31 -1.73
CA ALA A 242 -17.98 -3.83 -2.24
C ALA A 242 -17.91 -2.39 -2.77
N LEU A 243 -17.15 -1.51 -2.09
CA LEU A 243 -16.86 -0.15 -2.54
C LEU A 243 -16.13 -0.18 -3.90
N LEU A 244 -15.05 -0.94 -4.02
CA LEU A 244 -14.28 -1.04 -5.27
C LEU A 244 -15.09 -1.68 -6.41
N GLU A 245 -15.93 -2.68 -6.12
CA GLU A 245 -16.82 -3.27 -7.13
C GLU A 245 -17.82 -2.22 -7.67
N ASN A 246 -18.33 -1.33 -6.81
CA ASN A 246 -19.19 -0.22 -7.22
C ASN A 246 -18.42 0.87 -7.98
N LEU A 247 -17.23 1.26 -7.52
CA LEU A 247 -16.35 2.22 -8.21
C LEU A 247 -16.00 1.75 -9.63
N ARG A 248 -15.58 0.49 -9.80
CA ARG A 248 -15.30 -0.09 -11.13
C ARG A 248 -16.54 -0.19 -12.01
N LYS A 249 -17.71 -0.54 -11.47
CA LYS A 249 -18.98 -0.54 -12.23
C LYS A 249 -19.35 0.85 -12.75
N TYR A 250 -19.14 1.88 -11.93
CA TYR A 250 -19.46 3.27 -12.28
C TYR A 250 -18.44 3.88 -13.26
N LEU A 251 -17.15 3.73 -12.99
CA LEU A 251 -16.06 4.28 -13.80
C LEU A 251 -15.83 3.51 -15.11
N ASN A 252 -16.01 2.17 -15.10
CA ASN A 252 -16.00 1.30 -16.27
C ASN A 252 -14.76 1.45 -17.19
N SER A 253 -13.60 1.78 -16.59
CA SER A 253 -12.36 2.20 -17.26
C SER A 253 -11.66 1.12 -18.09
N GLU A 254 -11.92 -0.15 -17.83
CA GLU A 254 -11.17 -1.29 -18.38
C GLU A 254 -11.72 -1.82 -19.72
N LYS A 255 -12.87 -1.30 -20.22
CA LYS A 255 -13.52 -1.83 -21.43
C LYS A 255 -13.24 -0.98 -22.67
N GLU A 256 -12.69 -1.58 -23.71
CA GLU A 256 -12.50 -0.91 -25.00
C GLU A 256 -13.79 -0.76 -25.85
N GLY A 257 -13.73 0.11 -26.86
CA GLY A 257 -14.81 0.28 -27.85
C GLY A 257 -16.05 0.99 -27.32
N LEU A 258 -17.22 0.69 -27.89
CA LEU A 258 -18.49 1.36 -27.52
C LEU A 258 -18.89 1.15 -26.05
N ALA A 259 -18.34 0.13 -25.38
CA ALA A 259 -18.61 -0.13 -23.97
C ALA A 259 -18.07 0.99 -23.05
N SER A 260 -16.99 1.69 -23.42
CA SER A 260 -16.45 2.81 -22.63
C SER A 260 -17.33 4.06 -22.66
N PHE A 261 -18.28 4.16 -23.58
CA PHE A 261 -19.22 5.29 -23.64
C PHE A 261 -20.38 5.13 -22.64
N PHE A 262 -20.66 3.91 -22.17
CA PHE A 262 -21.73 3.62 -21.22
C PHE A 262 -21.19 3.55 -19.78
N THR A 263 -20.59 4.65 -19.31
CA THR A 263 -20.19 4.84 -17.90
C THR A 263 -21.38 5.25 -17.02
N GLY A 264 -21.21 5.09 -15.70
CA GLY A 264 -22.15 5.64 -14.70
C GLY A 264 -22.27 7.16 -14.77
N GLU A 265 -21.18 7.85 -15.14
CA GLU A 265 -21.15 9.30 -15.42
C GLU A 265 -22.11 9.68 -16.56
N VAL A 266 -22.07 8.99 -17.70
CA VAL A 266 -22.99 9.25 -18.82
C VAL A 266 -24.44 8.90 -18.45
N LEU A 267 -24.66 7.84 -17.66
CA LEU A 267 -25.98 7.52 -17.14
C LEU A 267 -26.50 8.60 -16.18
N CYS A 268 -25.64 9.17 -15.32
CA CYS A 268 -25.97 10.30 -14.45
C CYS A 268 -26.39 11.53 -15.28
N VAL A 269 -25.66 11.86 -16.33
CA VAL A 269 -26.02 12.96 -17.25
C VAL A 269 -27.40 12.73 -17.90
N VAL A 270 -27.69 11.50 -18.33
CA VAL A 270 -29.02 11.13 -18.89
C VAL A 270 -30.12 11.23 -17.83
N ALA A 271 -29.88 10.73 -16.60
CA ALA A 271 -30.83 10.79 -15.50
C ALA A 271 -31.14 12.25 -15.09
N LEU A 272 -30.12 13.11 -15.01
CA LEU A 272 -30.29 14.55 -14.76
C LEU A 272 -31.11 15.24 -15.86
N ILE A 273 -30.89 14.91 -17.14
CA ILE A 273 -31.70 15.45 -18.25
C ILE A 273 -33.16 14.99 -18.13
N CYS A 274 -33.41 13.71 -17.85
CA CYS A 274 -34.75 13.18 -17.61
C CYS A 274 -35.42 13.84 -16.41
N TRP A 275 -34.70 14.05 -15.31
CA TRP A 275 -35.18 14.74 -14.11
C TRP A 275 -35.56 16.20 -14.40
N TYR A 276 -34.68 16.95 -15.06
CA TYR A 276 -34.98 18.33 -15.44
C TYR A 276 -36.13 18.44 -16.45
N LEU A 277 -36.35 17.44 -17.31
CA LEU A 277 -37.55 17.35 -18.16
C LEU A 277 -38.83 17.10 -17.36
N MET A 278 -38.79 16.26 -16.32
CA MET A 278 -39.93 16.04 -15.42
C MET A 278 -40.29 17.31 -14.62
N VAL A 279 -39.30 18.03 -14.08
CA VAL A 279 -39.57 19.33 -13.44
C VAL A 279 -40.03 20.37 -14.48
N ALA A 280 -39.48 20.37 -15.69
CA ALA A 280 -39.90 21.31 -16.74
C ALA A 280 -41.35 21.08 -17.20
N LYS A 281 -41.84 19.82 -17.21
CA LYS A 281 -43.28 19.45 -17.37
C LYS A 281 -44.13 20.12 -16.27
N GLU A 282 -43.74 19.93 -15.00
CA GLU A 282 -44.48 20.45 -13.85
C GLU A 282 -44.51 22.00 -13.81
N VAL A 283 -43.35 22.66 -13.92
CA VAL A 283 -43.25 24.12 -14.00
C VAL A 283 -44.02 24.67 -15.21
N SER A 284 -44.04 23.92 -16.33
CA SER A 284 -44.86 24.22 -17.51
C SER A 284 -46.36 24.20 -17.21
N HIS A 285 -46.84 23.19 -16.48
CA HIS A 285 -48.26 23.05 -16.10
C HIS A 285 -48.69 24.13 -15.12
N ALA A 286 -47.94 24.35 -14.04
CA ALA A 286 -48.21 25.39 -13.04
C ALA A 286 -48.30 26.79 -13.68
N LEU A 287 -47.37 27.13 -14.59
CA LEU A 287 -47.39 28.39 -15.32
C LEU A 287 -48.56 28.51 -16.31
N ALA A 288 -48.96 27.41 -16.97
CA ALA A 288 -50.09 27.41 -17.89
C ALA A 288 -51.42 27.63 -17.17
N LEU A 289 -51.66 26.91 -16.06
CA LEU A 289 -52.80 27.08 -15.17
C LEU A 289 -52.93 28.54 -14.72
N HIS A 290 -51.85 29.13 -14.21
CA HIS A 290 -51.88 30.52 -13.73
C HIS A 290 -52.14 31.53 -14.86
N ARG A 291 -51.60 31.31 -16.07
CA ARG A 291 -51.87 32.17 -17.25
C ARG A 291 -53.33 32.10 -17.67
N GLY A 292 -53.92 30.90 -17.74
CA GLY A 292 -55.35 30.71 -18.01
C GLY A 292 -56.22 31.41 -16.97
N VAL A 293 -55.95 31.16 -15.67
CA VAL A 293 -56.62 31.84 -14.55
C VAL A 293 -56.50 33.37 -14.64
N MET A 294 -55.35 33.90 -15.04
CA MET A 294 -55.13 35.34 -15.18
C MET A 294 -55.85 35.95 -16.39
N ALA A 295 -56.08 35.20 -17.46
CA ALA A 295 -56.80 35.65 -18.66
C ALA A 295 -58.34 35.69 -18.53
N VAL A 296 -58.95 34.84 -17.69
CA VAL A 296 -60.41 34.87 -17.43
C VAL A 296 -60.88 36.26 -16.98
N GLU A 297 -62.10 36.69 -17.36
CA GLU A 297 -62.60 38.04 -17.02
C GLU A 297 -62.66 38.28 -15.48
N ARG A 298 -62.43 39.53 -15.05
CA ARG A 298 -62.51 39.90 -13.63
C ARG A 298 -63.97 40.14 -13.23
N GLY A 299 -64.50 39.33 -12.31
CA GLY A 299 -65.88 39.48 -11.85
C GLY A 299 -66.23 38.58 -10.66
N PRO A 300 -67.49 38.56 -10.18
CA PRO A 300 -67.95 37.51 -9.28
C PRO A 300 -67.78 36.14 -9.95
N THR A 301 -67.34 35.13 -9.21
CA THR A 301 -67.01 33.82 -9.81
C THR A 301 -68.28 33.16 -10.35
N ARG A 302 -68.32 32.89 -11.66
CA ARG A 302 -69.47 32.27 -12.34
C ARG A 302 -69.01 31.15 -13.28
N LEU A 303 -69.64 29.99 -13.08
CA LEU A 303 -69.61 28.84 -13.96
C LEU A 303 -70.92 28.85 -14.74
N ASP A 304 -70.85 29.07 -16.05
CA ASP A 304 -72.01 28.99 -16.93
C ASP A 304 -72.09 27.54 -17.45
N THR A 305 -73.22 26.86 -17.23
CA THR A 305 -73.46 25.50 -17.77
C THR A 305 -73.83 25.57 -19.24
N ARG A 306 -73.17 24.75 -20.07
CA ARG A 306 -73.43 24.61 -21.49
C ARG A 306 -73.71 23.15 -21.83
N GLU A 307 -74.97 22.83 -22.09
CA GLU A 307 -75.35 21.55 -22.68
C GLU A 307 -74.89 21.51 -24.14
N ASN A 308 -74.26 20.40 -24.53
CA ASN A 308 -73.94 20.11 -25.93
C ASN A 308 -75.21 19.56 -26.61
N PRO A 309 -75.76 20.23 -27.65
CA PRO A 309 -77.03 19.84 -28.26
C PRO A 309 -77.00 18.49 -28.98
N PHE A 310 -75.83 17.88 -29.19
CA PHE A 310 -75.68 16.59 -29.86
C PHE A 310 -75.41 15.44 -28.87
N THR A 311 -74.65 15.67 -27.80
CA THR A 311 -74.27 14.61 -26.83
C THR A 311 -75.03 14.67 -25.51
N GLN A 312 -75.82 15.73 -25.27
CA GLN A 312 -76.49 16.03 -24.00
C GLN A 312 -75.55 16.17 -22.77
N ALA A 313 -74.23 16.12 -22.98
CA ALA A 313 -73.25 16.34 -21.94
C ALA A 313 -73.26 17.82 -21.48
N THR A 314 -73.27 18.03 -20.17
CA THR A 314 -73.10 19.35 -19.54
C THR A 314 -71.62 19.69 -19.45
N HIS A 315 -71.18 20.70 -20.18
CA HIS A 315 -69.85 21.30 -20.01
C HIS A 315 -69.94 22.54 -19.11
N TYR A 316 -68.94 22.75 -18.25
CA TYR A 316 -68.88 23.91 -17.36
C TYR A 316 -67.90 24.95 -17.90
N ARG A 317 -68.37 26.17 -18.16
CA ARG A 317 -67.50 27.25 -18.65
C ARG A 317 -67.24 28.28 -17.55
N LEU A 318 -65.99 28.39 -17.11
CA LEU A 318 -65.56 29.43 -16.18
C LEU A 318 -65.51 30.79 -16.89
N ARG A 319 -66.54 31.62 -16.69
CA ARG A 319 -66.72 32.88 -17.43
C ARG A 319 -66.01 34.07 -16.81
N ALA A 320 -66.12 34.19 -15.49
CA ALA A 320 -65.52 35.29 -14.73
C ALA A 320 -64.98 34.78 -13.39
N MET A 321 -63.92 35.41 -12.89
CA MET A 321 -63.24 34.99 -11.67
C MET A 321 -62.89 36.19 -10.76
N GLY A 322 -63.06 36.00 -9.45
CA GLY A 322 -62.84 37.05 -8.46
C GLY A 322 -61.36 37.27 -8.16
N LEU A 323 -60.97 38.54 -7.92
CA LEU A 323 -59.58 38.92 -7.65
C LEU A 323 -58.92 38.09 -6.53
N ARG A 324 -59.66 37.75 -5.47
CA ARG A 324 -59.17 36.89 -4.38
C ARG A 324 -58.72 35.50 -4.87
N ARG A 325 -59.42 34.89 -5.84
CA ARG A 325 -59.03 33.61 -6.44
C ARG A 325 -57.80 33.74 -7.35
N LYS A 326 -57.66 34.85 -8.07
CA LYS A 326 -56.44 35.15 -8.86
C LYS A 326 -55.21 35.34 -7.97
N ILE A 327 -55.36 36.02 -6.83
CA ILE A 327 -54.30 36.14 -5.81
C ILE A 327 -53.97 34.75 -5.23
N ALA A 328 -54.98 33.95 -4.88
CA ALA A 328 -54.75 32.58 -4.40
C ALA A 328 -54.01 31.70 -5.42
N SER A 329 -54.37 31.78 -6.71
CA SER A 329 -53.64 31.11 -7.80
C SER A 329 -52.20 31.62 -7.95
N GLY A 330 -51.94 32.91 -7.71
CA GLY A 330 -50.57 33.46 -7.68
C GLY A 330 -49.73 32.94 -6.51
N ILE A 331 -50.34 32.80 -5.32
CA ILE A 331 -49.72 32.16 -4.15
C ILE A 331 -49.46 30.67 -4.43
N LEU A 332 -50.40 29.98 -5.09
CA LEU A 332 -50.28 28.57 -5.46
C LEU A 332 -49.15 28.33 -6.47
N LEU A 333 -49.04 29.21 -7.48
CA LEU A 333 -47.91 29.21 -8.41
C LEU A 333 -46.60 29.47 -7.67
N ALA A 334 -46.53 30.47 -6.78
CA ALA A 334 -45.32 30.75 -6.02
C ALA A 334 -44.89 29.55 -5.15
N TYR A 335 -45.85 28.84 -4.54
CA TYR A 335 -45.59 27.59 -3.82
C TYR A 335 -45.05 26.49 -4.77
N ARG A 336 -45.75 26.17 -5.88
CA ARG A 336 -45.28 25.13 -6.83
C ARG A 336 -43.90 25.45 -7.40
N LEU A 337 -43.60 26.72 -7.69
CA LEU A 337 -42.27 27.13 -8.16
C LEU A 337 -41.17 27.01 -7.09
N VAL A 338 -41.48 27.28 -5.81
CA VAL A 338 -40.53 27.08 -4.70
C VAL A 338 -40.31 25.59 -4.43
N ALA A 339 -41.37 24.78 -4.41
CA ALA A 339 -41.26 23.33 -4.26
C ALA A 339 -40.45 22.70 -5.41
N ALA A 340 -40.74 23.08 -6.67
CA ALA A 340 -39.98 22.64 -7.83
C ALA A 340 -38.51 23.08 -7.79
N ALA A 341 -38.20 24.30 -7.33
CA ALA A 341 -36.82 24.77 -7.19
C ALA A 341 -36.04 24.01 -6.09
N LEU A 342 -36.68 23.72 -4.96
CA LEU A 342 -36.10 22.89 -3.89
C LEU A 342 -35.89 21.44 -4.37
N LEU A 343 -36.86 20.85 -5.07
CA LEU A 343 -36.73 19.51 -5.62
C LEU A 343 -35.65 19.43 -6.71
N VAL A 344 -35.50 20.43 -7.59
CA VAL A 344 -34.35 20.50 -8.51
C VAL A 344 -33.05 20.47 -7.71
N PHE A 345 -32.89 21.36 -6.73
CA PHE A 345 -31.67 21.44 -5.93
C PHE A 345 -31.34 20.10 -5.25
N VAL A 346 -32.26 19.56 -4.44
CA VAL A 346 -32.04 18.32 -3.69
C VAL A 346 -31.89 17.11 -4.63
N GLY A 347 -32.73 17.01 -5.67
CA GLY A 347 -32.68 15.91 -6.63
C GLY A 347 -31.41 15.90 -7.48
N THR A 348 -30.82 17.06 -7.77
CA THR A 348 -29.49 17.14 -8.41
C THR A 348 -28.40 16.56 -7.51
N PHE A 349 -28.37 16.91 -6.22
CA PHE A 349 -27.38 16.35 -5.27
C PHE A 349 -27.53 14.83 -5.16
N PHE A 350 -28.77 14.36 -4.93
CA PHE A 350 -29.09 12.94 -4.81
C PHE A 350 -28.66 12.12 -6.04
N LEU A 351 -28.92 12.62 -7.25
CA LEU A 351 -28.54 11.93 -8.49
C LEU A 351 -27.03 11.97 -8.79
N VAL A 352 -26.32 13.04 -8.40
CA VAL A 352 -24.86 13.14 -8.62
C VAL A 352 -24.10 12.24 -7.65
N TYR A 353 -24.50 12.17 -6.38
CA TYR A 353 -23.79 11.40 -5.35
C TYR A 353 -24.16 9.90 -5.32
N THR A 354 -25.16 9.45 -6.08
CA THR A 354 -25.47 8.02 -6.19
C THR A 354 -24.43 7.27 -7.05
N VAL A 355 -23.51 6.55 -6.40
CA VAL A 355 -22.46 5.73 -7.07
C VAL A 355 -23.02 4.41 -7.63
N ASN A 356 -24.08 3.84 -7.04
CA ASN A 356 -24.68 2.62 -7.56
C ASN A 356 -25.54 2.91 -8.81
N VAL A 357 -25.08 2.40 -9.95
CA VAL A 357 -25.69 2.54 -11.29
C VAL A 357 -27.18 2.11 -11.31
N THR A 358 -27.57 1.12 -10.50
CA THR A 358 -28.96 0.65 -10.39
C THR A 358 -29.82 1.64 -9.62
N GLU A 359 -29.35 2.08 -8.44
CA GLU A 359 -30.06 3.05 -7.59
C GLU A 359 -30.21 4.39 -8.31
N LEU A 360 -29.25 4.80 -9.14
CA LEU A 360 -29.31 6.06 -9.87
C LEU A 360 -30.54 6.17 -10.78
N ILE A 361 -30.96 5.06 -11.40
CA ILE A 361 -32.20 4.99 -12.18
C ILE A 361 -33.43 5.01 -11.28
N LEU A 362 -33.41 4.24 -10.18
CA LEU A 362 -34.51 4.14 -9.23
C LEU A 362 -34.79 5.49 -8.55
N ASN A 363 -33.74 6.20 -8.13
CA ASN A 363 -33.76 7.52 -7.54
C ASN A 363 -34.33 8.57 -8.51
N ALA A 364 -33.98 8.51 -9.80
CA ALA A 364 -34.54 9.40 -10.82
C ALA A 364 -36.05 9.20 -11.01
N VAL A 365 -36.53 7.95 -10.93
CA VAL A 365 -37.96 7.63 -11.00
C VAL A 365 -38.69 8.04 -9.71
N ALA A 366 -38.10 7.78 -8.54
CA ALA A 366 -38.67 8.15 -7.24
C ALA A 366 -38.86 9.68 -7.10
N LEU A 367 -37.89 10.47 -7.57
CA LEU A 367 -38.02 11.94 -7.66
C LEU A 367 -39.21 12.36 -8.56
N GLY A 368 -39.48 11.64 -9.65
CA GLY A 368 -40.66 11.84 -10.50
C GLY A 368 -41.98 11.59 -9.76
N ILE A 369 -42.06 10.52 -8.96
CA ILE A 369 -43.25 10.19 -8.15
C ILE A 369 -43.55 11.30 -7.12
N ILE A 370 -42.53 11.97 -6.58
CA ILE A 370 -42.70 13.09 -5.64
C ILE A 370 -43.29 14.34 -6.32
N LEU A 371 -43.08 14.53 -7.63
CA LEU A 371 -43.74 15.59 -8.40
C LEU A 371 -45.22 15.25 -8.68
N ASP A 372 -45.48 14.06 -9.23
CA ASP A 372 -46.82 13.63 -9.68
C ASP A 372 -47.73 13.20 -8.49
N ILE A 373 -47.29 13.39 -7.25
CA ILE A 373 -48.03 13.01 -6.02
C ILE A 373 -49.39 13.71 -5.86
N ASP A 374 -49.56 14.89 -6.43
CA ASP A 374 -50.82 15.65 -6.30
C ASP A 374 -51.91 15.25 -7.31
N ASP A 375 -51.51 14.61 -8.40
CA ASP A 375 -52.38 13.87 -9.31
C ASP A 375 -52.80 12.54 -8.62
N LEU A 376 -51.85 11.80 -8.03
CA LEU A 376 -52.15 10.57 -7.26
C LEU A 376 -53.12 10.82 -6.09
N LEU A 377 -52.98 11.95 -5.36
CA LEU A 377 -53.92 12.33 -4.30
C LEU A 377 -55.30 12.72 -4.84
N PHE A 378 -55.39 13.26 -6.05
CA PHE A 378 -56.66 13.52 -6.72
C PHE A 378 -57.35 12.20 -7.13
N ASP A 379 -56.62 11.31 -7.79
CA ASP A 379 -57.12 10.01 -8.25
C ASP A 379 -57.46 9.04 -7.12
N ALA A 380 -56.78 9.13 -5.98
CA ALA A 380 -57.17 8.39 -4.79
C ALA A 380 -58.38 9.05 -4.07
N LEU A 381 -58.33 10.35 -3.79
CA LEU A 381 -59.13 10.96 -2.72
C LEU A 381 -60.04 12.13 -3.13
N ALA A 382 -59.97 12.64 -4.36
CA ALA A 382 -60.87 13.72 -4.80
C ALA A 382 -62.33 13.22 -4.89
N THR A 383 -63.26 14.05 -4.39
CA THR A 383 -64.71 13.74 -4.42
C THR A 383 -65.22 13.50 -5.84
N THR A 384 -66.19 12.60 -6.03
CA THR A 384 -66.79 12.33 -7.34
C THR A 384 -67.33 13.58 -8.05
N PRO A 385 -68.03 14.53 -7.38
CA PRO A 385 -68.43 15.79 -8.01
C PRO A 385 -67.24 16.68 -8.39
N GLY A 386 -66.12 16.60 -7.67
CA GLY A 386 -64.88 17.30 -7.98
C GLY A 386 -64.21 16.78 -9.25
N ARG A 387 -64.07 15.45 -9.39
CA ARG A 387 -63.54 14.83 -10.62
C ARG A 387 -64.44 15.11 -11.82
N HIS A 388 -65.74 14.86 -11.65
CA HIS A 388 -66.75 15.12 -12.68
C HIS A 388 -66.82 16.60 -13.09
N LEU A 389 -66.56 17.54 -12.17
CA LEU A 389 -66.37 18.96 -12.51
C LEU A 389 -65.12 19.17 -13.36
N VAL A 390 -63.96 18.63 -12.94
CA VAL A 390 -62.68 18.78 -13.64
C VAL A 390 -62.75 18.24 -15.08
N HIS A 391 -63.18 16.99 -15.30
CA HIS A 391 -63.27 16.43 -16.67
C HIS A 391 -64.32 17.14 -17.55
N GLN A 392 -65.29 17.88 -16.98
CA GLN A 392 -66.34 18.61 -17.72
C GLN A 392 -66.07 20.11 -17.92
N LEU A 393 -64.95 20.65 -17.43
CA LEU A 393 -64.64 22.07 -17.62
C LEU A 393 -64.17 22.37 -19.06
N ASP A 394 -64.76 23.39 -19.68
CA ASP A 394 -64.24 23.99 -20.92
C ASP A 394 -62.78 24.47 -20.66
N PRO A 395 -61.83 24.20 -21.58
CA PRO A 395 -60.43 24.56 -21.39
C PRO A 395 -60.23 26.08 -21.45
N LEU A 396 -59.37 26.61 -20.58
CA LEU A 396 -59.21 28.06 -20.41
C LEU A 396 -58.44 28.68 -21.58
N PRO A 397 -58.91 29.78 -22.19
CA PRO A 397 -58.14 30.48 -23.22
C PRO A 397 -56.88 31.10 -22.60
N MET A 398 -55.70 30.72 -23.09
CA MET A 398 -54.44 31.33 -22.67
C MET A 398 -54.09 32.54 -23.56
N PRO A 399 -53.40 33.55 -23.02
CA PRO A 399 -52.78 34.59 -23.84
C PRO A 399 -51.53 33.97 -24.52
N PRO A 400 -51.38 34.10 -25.85
CA PRO A 400 -50.27 33.45 -26.56
C PRO A 400 -48.92 33.95 -26.05
N VAL A 401 -47.96 33.04 -25.90
CA VAL A 401 -46.58 33.39 -25.55
C VAL A 401 -45.96 34.14 -26.73
N ARG A 402 -45.11 35.13 -26.46
CA ARG A 402 -44.41 35.86 -27.54
C ARG A 402 -43.53 34.89 -28.34
N ARG A 403 -43.95 34.58 -29.56
CA ARG A 403 -43.16 33.84 -30.55
C ARG A 403 -41.97 34.66 -31.03
N TRP A 404 -40.89 33.97 -31.38
CA TRP A 404 -39.71 34.57 -31.99
C TRP A 404 -39.35 33.78 -33.24
N ARG A 405 -39.59 34.37 -34.42
CA ARG A 405 -39.34 33.75 -35.74
C ARG A 405 -40.00 32.37 -35.88
N GLY A 406 -41.25 32.24 -35.45
CA GLY A 406 -42.02 30.99 -35.52
C GLY A 406 -41.73 29.97 -34.41
N ALA A 407 -40.74 30.19 -33.54
CA ALA A 407 -40.50 29.35 -32.37
C ALA A 407 -41.11 29.95 -31.09
N ASP A 408 -41.73 29.13 -30.25
CA ASP A 408 -42.26 29.57 -28.96
C ASP A 408 -41.11 29.82 -27.97
N LEU A 409 -41.05 31.02 -27.41
CA LEU A 409 -39.97 31.43 -26.48
C LEU A 409 -39.84 30.51 -25.26
N LYS A 410 -40.94 29.88 -24.82
CA LYS A 410 -40.95 28.83 -23.78
C LYS A 410 -40.11 27.61 -24.18
N SER A 411 -40.31 27.10 -25.39
CA SER A 411 -39.60 25.93 -25.92
C SER A 411 -38.12 26.23 -26.08
N VAL A 412 -37.79 27.33 -26.78
CA VAL A 412 -36.41 27.80 -26.98
C VAL A 412 -35.68 28.01 -25.64
N CYS A 413 -36.36 28.58 -24.64
CA CYS A 413 -35.79 28.76 -23.31
C CYS A 413 -35.50 27.42 -22.63
N MET A 414 -36.45 26.47 -22.60
CA MET A 414 -36.21 25.15 -21.99
C MET A 414 -35.13 24.33 -22.71
N SER A 415 -35.10 24.35 -24.04
CA SER A 415 -34.08 23.65 -24.85
C SER A 415 -32.66 24.21 -24.70
N ILE A 416 -32.51 25.42 -24.15
CA ILE A 416 -31.20 25.99 -23.80
C ILE A 416 -30.92 25.82 -22.29
N LEU A 417 -31.95 26.02 -21.45
CA LEU A 417 -31.85 25.95 -19.99
C LEU A 417 -31.49 24.55 -19.48
N ILE A 418 -32.11 23.50 -20.02
CA ILE A 418 -31.88 22.13 -19.55
C ILE A 418 -30.42 21.69 -19.86
N PRO A 419 -29.92 21.74 -21.11
CA PRO A 419 -28.52 21.43 -21.38
C PRO A 419 -27.55 22.38 -20.65
N GLY A 420 -27.88 23.67 -20.53
CA GLY A 420 -27.06 24.63 -19.79
C GLY A 420 -26.94 24.28 -18.30
N MET A 421 -28.04 23.87 -17.66
CA MET A 421 -28.06 23.42 -16.26
C MET A 421 -27.29 22.11 -16.09
N THR A 422 -27.47 21.14 -17.00
CA THR A 422 -26.71 19.88 -16.99
C THR A 422 -25.22 20.12 -17.18
N ILE A 423 -24.79 21.02 -18.08
CA ILE A 423 -23.38 21.37 -18.29
C ILE A 423 -22.78 22.07 -17.06
N VAL A 424 -23.53 22.97 -16.41
CA VAL A 424 -23.07 23.61 -15.16
C VAL A 424 -22.88 22.55 -14.07
N VAL A 425 -23.89 21.71 -13.81
CA VAL A 425 -23.82 20.65 -12.79
C VAL A 425 -22.73 19.62 -13.12
N TYR A 426 -22.52 19.30 -14.39
CA TYR A 426 -21.40 18.45 -14.82
C TYR A 426 -20.07 19.07 -14.35
N LEU A 427 -19.81 20.33 -14.70
CA LEU A 427 -18.53 21.01 -14.42
C LEU A 427 -18.33 21.40 -12.95
N THR A 428 -19.41 21.60 -12.17
CA THR A 428 -19.31 22.05 -10.77
C THR A 428 -19.57 20.98 -9.73
N MET A 429 -20.07 19.79 -10.11
CA MET A 429 -20.42 18.72 -9.18
C MET A 429 -20.02 17.33 -9.66
N LEU A 430 -20.37 16.95 -10.90
CA LEU A 430 -20.14 15.59 -11.38
C LEU A 430 -18.66 15.32 -11.67
N ASP A 431 -17.99 16.19 -12.43
CA ASP A 431 -16.56 16.07 -12.79
C ASP A 431 -15.63 16.02 -11.56
N PRO A 432 -15.76 16.88 -10.53
CA PRO A 432 -14.96 16.74 -9.30
C PRO A 432 -15.33 15.49 -8.48
N PHE A 433 -16.61 15.06 -8.48
CA PHE A 433 -16.99 13.81 -7.80
C PHE A 433 -16.42 12.57 -8.51
N VAL A 434 -16.51 12.51 -9.84
CA VAL A 434 -15.89 11.47 -10.67
C VAL A 434 -14.37 11.44 -10.50
N THR A 435 -13.74 12.59 -10.29
CA THR A 435 -12.31 12.69 -9.95
C THR A 435 -12.03 12.10 -8.57
N LEU A 436 -12.81 12.47 -7.54
CA LEU A 436 -12.74 11.86 -6.20
C LEU A 436 -12.91 10.32 -6.23
N LEU A 437 -13.87 9.80 -7.02
CA LEU A 437 -14.05 8.35 -7.19
C LEU A 437 -12.83 7.67 -7.83
N LYS A 438 -12.15 8.34 -8.77
CA LYS A 438 -10.90 7.86 -9.37
C LYS A 438 -9.75 7.92 -8.36
N ASP A 439 -9.65 8.99 -7.57
CA ASP A 439 -8.61 9.19 -6.57
C ASP A 439 -8.71 8.16 -5.44
N VAL A 440 -9.93 7.83 -4.97
CA VAL A 440 -10.17 6.71 -4.03
C VAL A 440 -9.79 5.38 -4.67
N SER A 441 -10.24 5.09 -5.89
CA SER A 441 -9.90 3.83 -6.58
C SER A 441 -8.39 3.68 -6.84
N THR A 442 -7.69 4.77 -7.12
CA THR A 442 -6.23 4.81 -7.35
C THR A 442 -5.47 4.78 -6.04
N THR A 443 -6.02 5.32 -4.96
CA THR A 443 -5.49 5.15 -3.61
C THR A 443 -5.55 3.68 -3.18
N MET A 444 -6.68 3.00 -3.41
CA MET A 444 -6.84 1.58 -3.06
C MET A 444 -5.98 0.65 -3.93
N CYS A 445 -5.90 0.89 -5.25
CA CYS A 445 -5.37 -0.08 -6.21
C CYS A 445 -4.34 0.45 -7.22
N GLY A 446 -3.88 1.70 -7.09
CA GLY A 446 -2.72 2.22 -7.84
C GLY A 446 -1.39 1.72 -7.26
N GLY A 447 -0.27 2.09 -7.88
CA GLY A 447 1.05 1.65 -7.43
C GLY A 447 1.24 0.13 -7.56
N TYR A 448 1.98 -0.47 -6.62
CA TYR A 448 2.21 -1.92 -6.58
C TYR A 448 1.38 -2.58 -5.49
N GLN A 449 0.78 -3.74 -5.78
CA GLN A 449 -0.17 -4.40 -4.88
C GLN A 449 0.42 -5.64 -4.18
N GLY A 450 1.27 -6.41 -4.87
CA GLY A 450 1.76 -7.72 -4.43
C GLY A 450 2.95 -7.72 -3.45
N PHE A 451 3.02 -6.76 -2.53
CA PHE A 451 3.93 -6.82 -1.38
C PHE A 451 3.16 -6.92 -0.07
N VAL A 452 3.83 -7.43 0.96
CA VAL A 452 3.42 -7.32 2.36
C VAL A 452 4.54 -6.70 3.20
N TRP A 453 4.17 -6.07 4.31
CA TRP A 453 5.09 -5.53 5.31
C TRP A 453 4.74 -6.01 6.71
N ASP A 454 5.71 -5.93 7.60
CA ASP A 454 5.59 -6.14 9.04
C ASP A 454 6.63 -5.29 9.76
N VAL A 455 6.49 -5.10 11.08
CA VAL A 455 7.54 -4.49 11.91
C VAL A 455 8.13 -5.56 12.80
N ASP A 456 9.45 -5.73 12.71
CA ASP A 456 10.17 -6.75 13.48
C ASP A 456 10.43 -6.31 14.93
N SER A 457 11.06 -7.19 15.71
CA SER A 457 11.37 -6.92 17.12
C SER A 457 12.40 -5.81 17.34
N ARG A 458 13.15 -5.39 16.30
CA ARG A 458 14.12 -4.27 16.29
C ARG A 458 13.48 -2.91 15.91
N ARG A 459 12.19 -2.89 15.57
CA ARG A 459 11.48 -1.80 14.88
C ARG A 459 11.98 -1.52 13.45
N VAL A 460 12.55 -2.52 12.76
CA VAL A 460 12.75 -2.45 11.31
C VAL A 460 11.42 -2.76 10.62
N VAL A 461 11.01 -1.92 9.65
CA VAL A 461 9.95 -2.28 8.69
C VAL A 461 10.53 -3.29 7.71
N LEU A 462 10.09 -4.54 7.79
CA LEU A 462 10.44 -5.58 6.81
C LEU A 462 9.37 -5.62 5.72
N MET A 463 9.78 -5.75 4.46
CA MET A 463 8.89 -5.91 3.30
C MET A 463 9.27 -7.16 2.51
N ALA A 464 8.26 -7.93 2.10
CA ALA A 464 8.43 -9.12 1.29
C ALA A 464 7.50 -9.15 0.06
N PRO A 465 7.95 -9.71 -1.07
CA PRO A 465 7.13 -9.93 -2.24
C PRO A 465 6.17 -11.12 -2.04
N THR A 466 4.89 -10.96 -2.36
CA THR A 466 3.93 -12.08 -2.23
C THR A 466 4.10 -13.11 -3.35
N ALA A 467 4.37 -12.62 -4.57
CA ALA A 467 4.90 -13.42 -5.66
C ALA A 467 6.43 -13.38 -5.61
N GLY A 468 7.04 -14.32 -4.87
CA GLY A 468 8.49 -14.43 -4.72
C GLY A 468 9.22 -14.72 -6.04
N GLY A 469 10.35 -14.05 -6.25
CA GLY A 469 11.17 -14.12 -7.46
C GLY A 469 10.68 -13.20 -8.60
N GLY A 470 11.42 -12.12 -8.87
CA GLY A 470 11.15 -11.17 -9.97
C GLY A 470 11.54 -9.71 -9.69
N TRP A 471 11.73 -9.37 -8.41
CA TRP A 471 11.83 -8.00 -7.91
C TRP A 471 13.21 -7.35 -8.08
N GLU A 472 14.21 -8.16 -8.45
CA GLU A 472 15.51 -7.72 -8.96
C GLU A 472 15.37 -7.00 -10.32
N ALA A 473 14.34 -7.36 -11.10
CA ALA A 473 14.06 -6.76 -12.41
C ALA A 473 13.09 -5.58 -12.35
N GLU A 474 12.50 -5.31 -11.19
CA GLU A 474 11.57 -4.20 -10.99
C GLU A 474 12.32 -2.88 -10.67
N ALA A 475 11.81 -1.77 -11.18
CA ALA A 475 12.48 -0.48 -11.05
C ALA A 475 12.48 0.03 -9.60
N GLN A 476 13.60 0.62 -9.17
CA GLN A 476 13.81 1.18 -7.82
C GLN A 476 12.62 2.03 -7.31
N SER A 477 11.94 2.75 -8.21
CA SER A 477 10.74 3.55 -7.90
C SER A 477 9.59 2.76 -7.29
N ILE A 478 9.43 1.47 -7.63
CA ILE A 478 8.39 0.60 -7.06
C ILE A 478 8.71 0.32 -5.59
N ARG A 479 9.97 -0.03 -5.28
CA ARG A 479 10.43 -0.23 -3.90
C ARG A 479 10.22 1.04 -3.07
N THR A 480 10.56 2.22 -3.60
CA THR A 480 10.30 3.51 -2.93
C THR A 480 8.81 3.76 -2.69
N MET A 481 7.93 3.57 -3.68
CA MET A 481 6.48 3.76 -3.46
C MET A 481 5.89 2.79 -2.42
N ALA A 482 6.41 1.56 -2.32
CA ALA A 482 5.99 0.60 -1.29
C ALA A 482 6.53 0.93 0.12
N ILE A 483 7.76 1.48 0.20
CA ILE A 483 8.35 2.09 1.39
C ILE A 483 7.48 3.28 1.87
N ASP A 484 7.24 4.26 0.98
CA ASP A 484 6.36 5.43 1.21
C ASP A 484 4.92 5.02 1.62
N GLU A 485 4.48 3.83 1.23
CA GLU A 485 3.20 3.25 1.65
C GLU A 485 3.28 2.62 3.06
N ALA A 486 4.30 1.82 3.38
CA ALA A 486 4.36 1.09 4.65
C ALA A 486 4.60 1.97 5.90
N GLU A 487 5.54 2.92 5.84
CA GLU A 487 6.15 3.53 7.04
C GLU A 487 5.23 4.50 7.81
N LEU A 488 4.19 5.05 7.17
CA LEU A 488 3.25 6.03 7.74
C LEU A 488 2.17 5.40 8.67
N PHE A 489 2.57 4.47 9.55
CA PHE A 489 1.67 3.71 10.42
C PHE A 489 1.77 4.05 11.92
N GLU A 490 2.96 4.25 12.49
CA GLU A 490 3.10 4.62 13.91
C GLU A 490 3.10 6.14 14.13
N PRO A 491 2.27 6.67 15.06
CA PRO A 491 2.19 8.10 15.35
C PRO A 491 3.39 8.56 16.19
N GLY A 492 4.53 8.77 15.54
CA GLY A 492 5.78 9.20 16.16
C GLY A 492 6.93 9.44 15.17
N PHE A 493 6.86 8.85 13.97
CA PHE A 493 7.80 9.09 12.87
C PHE A 493 7.34 10.27 11.99
N ASP A 494 8.28 11.09 11.53
CA ASP A 494 8.04 12.22 10.60
C ASP A 494 8.20 11.76 9.13
N ASP A 495 7.62 12.50 8.17
CA ASP A 495 7.65 12.12 6.73
C ASP A 495 9.08 11.99 6.13
N ASP A 496 10.13 12.54 6.77
CA ASP A 496 11.54 12.42 6.34
C ASP A 496 12.25 11.15 6.87
N ASP A 497 11.62 10.40 7.79
CA ASP A 497 12.11 9.11 8.31
C ASP A 497 11.91 7.96 7.30
N ALA A 498 11.09 8.19 6.27
CA ALA A 498 10.53 7.18 5.39
C ALA A 498 11.49 6.75 4.26
N LYS A 499 12.51 5.94 4.57
CA LYS A 499 13.48 5.48 3.55
C LYS A 499 14.26 4.20 3.86
N TYR A 500 13.89 3.47 4.92
CA TYR A 500 14.82 2.54 5.56
C TYR A 500 14.27 1.14 5.81
N GLY A 501 12.99 0.88 5.46
CA GLY A 501 12.47 -0.47 5.45
C GLY A 501 13.27 -1.44 4.56
N VAL A 502 13.59 -2.61 5.12
CA VAL A 502 14.43 -3.64 4.50
C VAL A 502 13.57 -4.57 3.65
N TRP A 503 14.06 -4.92 2.47
CA TRP A 503 13.40 -5.88 1.58
C TRP A 503 14.06 -7.25 1.73
N VAL A 504 13.24 -8.28 1.96
CA VAL A 504 13.63 -9.70 2.01
C VAL A 504 13.04 -10.44 0.81
N ASP A 505 13.61 -11.59 0.44
CA ASP A 505 13.38 -12.21 -0.88
C ASP A 505 12.04 -12.93 -0.99
N ASP A 506 11.50 -13.47 0.11
CA ASP A 506 10.13 -13.99 0.16
C ASP A 506 9.45 -13.92 1.54
N VAL A 507 8.12 -14.08 1.57
CA VAL A 507 7.30 -13.93 2.78
C VAL A 507 7.62 -14.97 3.88
N SER A 508 8.21 -16.11 3.52
CA SER A 508 8.65 -17.16 4.45
C SER A 508 9.89 -16.72 5.24
N GLU A 509 10.79 -15.97 4.60
CA GLU A 509 11.95 -15.35 5.25
C GLU A 509 11.48 -14.30 6.26
N LEU A 510 10.58 -13.40 5.84
CA LEU A 510 9.97 -12.39 6.72
C LEU A 510 9.25 -13.02 7.93
N LEU A 511 8.48 -14.09 7.69
CA LEU A 511 7.85 -14.88 8.77
C LEU A 511 8.89 -15.57 9.68
N GLY A 512 10.06 -15.93 9.15
CA GLY A 512 11.21 -16.41 9.93
C GLY A 512 11.72 -15.32 10.88
N THR A 513 12.11 -14.16 10.35
CA THR A 513 12.63 -13.03 11.14
C THR A 513 11.62 -12.57 12.21
N ARG A 514 10.32 -12.58 11.91
CA ARG A 514 9.24 -12.27 12.87
C ARG A 514 9.16 -13.25 14.05
N LEU A 515 9.53 -14.51 13.85
CA LEU A 515 9.42 -15.57 14.88
C LEU A 515 10.65 -15.67 15.80
N LEU A 516 11.76 -15.04 15.44
CA LEU A 516 12.98 -14.97 16.24
C LEU A 516 12.82 -13.99 17.41
N GLN A 517 13.49 -14.27 18.54
CA GLN A 517 13.60 -13.30 19.62
C GLN A 517 14.56 -12.19 19.21
N LEU A 518 14.41 -10.99 19.79
CA LEU A 518 15.23 -9.82 19.46
C LEU A 518 16.74 -10.12 19.50
N SER A 519 17.20 -10.85 20.51
CA SER A 519 18.61 -11.24 20.63
C SER A 519 19.05 -12.32 19.63
N ASP A 520 18.14 -13.15 19.13
CA ASP A 520 18.44 -14.18 18.15
C ASP A 520 18.50 -13.57 16.72
N VAL A 521 17.65 -12.57 16.40
CA VAL A 521 17.76 -11.77 15.17
C VAL A 521 19.11 -11.04 15.10
N ILE A 522 19.51 -10.40 16.20
CA ILE A 522 20.77 -9.64 16.28
C ILE A 522 21.99 -10.56 16.07
N ASP A 523 21.96 -11.78 16.62
CA ASP A 523 23.03 -12.77 16.45
C ASP A 523 23.12 -13.32 15.02
N GLU A 524 21.99 -13.47 14.31
CA GLU A 524 21.93 -13.97 12.93
C GLU A 524 22.35 -12.89 11.91
N GLU A 525 22.00 -11.62 12.17
CA GLU A 525 22.29 -10.48 11.29
C GLU A 525 23.69 -9.86 11.52
N ASN A 526 24.30 -10.06 12.70
CA ASN A 526 25.68 -9.65 12.99
C ASN A 526 26.53 -10.80 13.56
N PRO A 527 26.77 -11.88 12.79
CA PRO A 527 27.46 -13.08 13.25
C PRO A 527 28.98 -12.87 13.48
N SER A 528 29.52 -11.72 13.10
CA SER A 528 30.90 -11.31 13.38
C SER A 528 31.03 -10.24 14.48
N CYS A 529 29.94 -9.64 14.96
CA CYS A 529 29.97 -8.53 15.93
C CYS A 529 30.78 -7.30 15.43
N ASP A 530 30.71 -7.00 14.13
CA ASP A 530 31.33 -5.81 13.50
C ASP A 530 30.44 -4.55 13.61
N ASP A 531 30.98 -3.40 13.21
CA ASP A 531 30.20 -2.20 12.91
C ASP A 531 29.51 -2.33 11.53
N LEU A 532 28.21 -2.62 11.53
CA LEU A 532 27.37 -2.72 10.31
C LEU A 532 27.20 -1.36 9.60
N ALA A 533 27.15 -0.27 10.36
CA ALA A 533 27.03 1.08 9.82
C ALA A 533 28.39 1.65 9.36
N ALA A 534 28.89 1.09 8.25
CA ALA A 534 30.19 1.44 7.67
C ALA A 534 30.34 2.93 7.33
N ASN A 535 31.60 3.37 7.16
CA ASN A 535 31.92 4.78 6.94
C ASN A 535 31.52 5.25 5.54
N ALA A 536 30.71 6.31 5.44
CA ALA A 536 30.27 6.93 4.17
C ALA A 536 31.41 7.42 3.25
N ASN A 537 32.63 7.54 3.76
CA ASN A 537 33.81 7.93 2.99
C ASN A 537 34.64 6.71 2.53
N ASP A 538 34.29 5.49 2.93
CA ASP A 538 35.01 4.29 2.50
C ASP A 538 34.64 3.95 1.04
N PRO A 539 35.60 3.97 0.11
CA PRO A 539 35.34 3.64 -1.29
C PRO A 539 35.14 2.13 -1.55
N THR A 540 35.18 1.31 -0.50
CA THR A 540 34.97 -0.15 -0.54
C THR A 540 33.72 -0.61 0.21
N ALA A 541 32.95 0.30 0.82
CA ALA A 541 31.64 -0.01 1.39
C ALA A 541 30.64 -0.37 0.27
N GLU A 542 29.92 -1.47 0.45
CA GLU A 542 28.91 -1.93 -0.50
C GLU A 542 27.60 -1.13 -0.32
N PRO A 543 26.66 -1.17 -1.30
CA PRO A 543 25.38 -0.46 -1.21
C PRO A 543 24.51 -0.83 0.00
N GLU A 544 24.75 -2.01 0.58
CA GLU A 544 24.06 -2.58 1.73
C GLU A 544 24.56 -1.97 3.06
N ASP A 545 25.88 -1.85 3.26
CA ASP A 545 26.46 -1.14 4.42
C ASP A 545 25.99 0.33 4.47
N LEU A 546 25.91 0.96 3.29
CA LEU A 546 25.38 2.30 3.06
C LEU A 546 23.87 2.42 3.35
N SER A 547 23.17 1.29 3.56
CA SER A 547 21.78 1.21 4.00
C SER A 547 21.68 1.05 5.52
N MET A 548 22.60 0.33 6.16
CA MET A 548 22.70 0.26 7.64
C MET A 548 23.18 1.58 8.27
N LEU A 549 24.14 2.27 7.66
CA LEU A 549 24.48 3.65 8.05
C LEU A 549 23.28 4.61 7.92
N ARG A 550 22.44 4.37 6.92
CA ARG A 550 21.24 5.15 6.64
C ARG A 550 20.18 4.95 7.73
N TYR A 551 19.96 3.71 8.15
CA TYR A 551 19.11 3.35 9.30
C TYR A 551 19.67 3.92 10.62
N LEU A 552 20.99 3.92 10.82
CA LEU A 552 21.64 4.58 11.97
C LEU A 552 21.37 6.10 12.02
N ARG A 553 21.52 6.80 10.89
CA ARG A 553 21.25 8.25 10.78
C ARG A 553 19.83 8.62 11.17
N PHE A 554 18.89 7.75 10.80
CA PHE A 554 17.47 7.86 11.10
C PHE A 554 17.20 7.72 12.60
N PHE A 555 17.60 6.61 13.22
CA PHE A 555 17.40 6.41 14.67
C PHE A 555 18.05 7.52 15.52
N VAL A 556 19.17 8.08 15.08
CA VAL A 556 19.87 9.18 15.78
C VAL A 556 19.36 10.57 15.38
N GLY A 557 18.40 10.67 14.44
CA GLY A 557 17.84 11.94 13.97
C GLY A 557 18.87 12.89 13.34
N ASN A 558 20.00 12.37 12.85
CA ASN A 558 21.13 13.18 12.39
C ASN A 558 21.79 12.66 11.11
N GLN A 559 21.43 13.28 9.99
CA GLN A 559 22.00 13.00 8.66
C GLN A 559 23.49 13.38 8.52
N SER A 560 24.13 14.03 9.51
CA SER A 560 25.56 14.38 9.45
C SER A 560 26.51 13.23 9.81
N ILE A 561 26.01 12.15 10.40
CA ILE A 561 26.80 10.99 10.85
C ILE A 561 27.46 10.34 9.63
N GLN A 562 28.77 10.14 9.68
CA GLN A 562 29.55 9.52 8.60
C GLN A 562 29.82 8.04 8.89
N GLY A 563 29.83 7.62 10.16
CA GLY A 563 29.94 6.22 10.56
C GLY A 563 29.81 6.06 12.08
N CYS A 564 29.95 4.82 12.56
CA CYS A 564 29.83 4.48 13.97
C CYS A 564 30.66 5.36 14.94
N ALA A 565 31.86 5.80 14.54
CA ALA A 565 32.71 6.65 15.34
C ALA A 565 32.05 7.97 15.82
N ASP A 566 31.12 8.54 15.03
CA ASP A 566 30.41 9.78 15.42
C ASP A 566 29.38 9.53 16.55
N VAL A 567 28.82 8.32 16.61
CA VAL A 567 27.78 7.92 17.58
C VAL A 567 28.32 7.15 18.78
N ALA A 568 29.64 6.96 18.89
CA ALA A 568 30.29 6.24 19.98
C ALA A 568 29.89 6.73 21.40
N HIS A 569 29.51 8.01 21.51
CA HIS A 569 29.04 8.63 22.75
C HIS A 569 27.61 8.20 23.16
N LEU A 570 26.84 7.59 22.26
CA LEU A 570 25.50 7.03 22.52
C LEU A 570 25.55 5.56 22.94
N CYS A 571 26.71 4.88 22.82
CA CYS A 571 26.88 3.49 23.27
C CYS A 571 26.57 3.28 24.77
N SER A 572 26.70 4.33 25.58
CA SER A 572 26.37 4.33 27.02
C SER A 572 24.90 4.66 27.31
N SER A 573 24.12 5.07 26.30
CA SER A 573 22.71 5.45 26.47
C SER A 573 21.85 4.25 26.88
N TYR A 574 20.89 4.46 27.77
CA TYR A 574 20.02 3.41 28.28
C TYR A 574 18.70 3.35 27.51
N THR A 575 18.37 2.16 27.01
CA THR A 575 17.10 1.87 26.32
C THR A 575 16.33 0.82 27.12
N LYS A 576 15.11 1.14 27.51
CA LYS A 576 14.19 0.14 28.09
C LYS A 576 13.53 -0.68 26.97
N ILE A 577 13.56 -2.01 27.06
CA ILE A 577 13.04 -2.93 26.03
C ILE A 577 11.94 -3.78 26.68
N PRO A 578 10.75 -3.96 26.06
CA PRO A 578 10.43 -3.73 24.64
C PRO A 578 9.81 -2.36 24.30
N GLU A 579 9.65 -1.43 25.25
CA GLU A 579 8.97 -0.15 24.98
C GLU A 579 9.82 0.85 24.16
N TYR A 580 11.14 0.65 24.10
CA TYR A 580 12.14 1.62 23.61
C TYR A 580 12.08 2.95 24.37
N ALA A 581 11.82 2.89 25.68
CA ALA A 581 11.72 4.06 26.57
C ALA A 581 13.10 4.50 27.12
N ALA A 582 13.08 5.58 27.92
CA ALA A 582 14.22 6.44 28.27
C ALA A 582 14.84 7.19 27.06
N ASP A 583 15.46 6.49 26.12
CA ASP A 583 16.22 7.12 25.01
C ASP A 583 15.62 6.93 23.61
N GLY A 584 14.39 6.45 23.50
CA GLY A 584 13.73 6.21 22.20
C GLY A 584 14.27 5.03 21.39
N GLY A 585 15.29 4.32 21.89
CA GLY A 585 16.00 3.27 21.17
C GLY A 585 17.45 3.60 20.81
N LEU A 586 17.93 4.81 21.08
CA LEU A 586 19.22 5.31 20.62
C LEU A 586 20.38 4.38 20.98
N GLY A 587 20.58 4.08 22.27
CA GLY A 587 21.68 3.25 22.75
C GLY A 587 21.60 1.81 22.25
N PHE A 588 20.40 1.24 22.20
CA PHE A 588 20.16 -0.09 21.64
C PHE A 588 20.54 -0.16 20.14
N SER A 589 19.97 0.72 19.31
CA SER A 589 20.21 0.73 17.87
C SER A 589 21.65 1.09 17.52
N VAL A 590 22.31 1.95 18.32
CA VAL A 590 23.74 2.23 18.18
C VAL A 590 24.57 1.00 18.54
N ARG A 591 24.31 0.28 19.64
CA ARG A 591 25.06 -0.96 19.97
C ARG A 591 24.85 -2.08 18.95
N LEU A 592 23.66 -2.16 18.35
CA LEU A 592 23.31 -3.08 17.26
C LEU A 592 24.12 -2.80 15.99
N LEU A 593 24.08 -1.56 15.51
CA LEU A 593 24.69 -1.17 14.23
C LEU A 593 26.20 -0.89 14.35
N CYS A 594 26.70 -0.71 15.58
CA CYS A 594 28.08 -0.32 15.89
C CYS A 594 28.67 -1.18 17.03
N SER A 595 28.64 -2.50 16.87
CA SER A 595 29.08 -3.45 17.91
C SER A 595 30.58 -3.44 18.19
N GLU A 596 31.44 -3.05 17.24
CA GLU A 596 32.87 -2.86 17.50
C GLU A 596 33.11 -1.52 18.22
N THR A 597 32.57 -0.42 17.69
CA THR A 597 32.72 0.92 18.29
C THR A 597 32.17 0.97 19.72
N CYS A 598 31.05 0.30 20.00
CA CYS A 598 30.51 0.16 21.35
C CYS A 598 31.21 -0.90 22.22
N GLN A 599 32.33 -1.46 21.75
CA GLN A 599 33.15 -2.42 22.47
C GLN A 599 32.37 -3.67 22.93
N CYS A 600 31.40 -4.16 22.15
CA CYS A 600 30.74 -5.44 22.42
C CYS A 600 31.76 -6.61 22.35
N ARG A 601 32.83 -6.45 21.55
CA ARG A 601 33.99 -7.36 21.50
C ARG A 601 34.86 -7.38 22.76
N VAL A 602 34.64 -6.51 23.76
CA VAL A 602 35.52 -6.39 24.95
C VAL A 602 34.75 -6.58 26.28
N PRO A 603 35.00 -7.65 27.05
CA PRO A 603 34.25 -7.95 28.27
C PRO A 603 34.38 -6.90 29.39
N GLY A 604 35.54 -6.26 29.50
CA GLY A 604 35.79 -5.14 30.42
C GLY A 604 36.04 -3.81 29.69
N GLY A 605 35.44 -3.62 28.51
CA GLY A 605 35.46 -2.34 27.79
C GLY A 605 34.59 -1.27 28.44
N ASP A 606 34.78 0.01 28.09
CA ASP A 606 34.20 1.16 28.80
C ASP A 606 32.67 1.20 28.82
N GLN A 607 32.02 0.47 27.90
CA GLN A 607 30.56 0.36 27.81
C GLN A 607 30.05 -0.84 28.60
N ILE A 608 29.16 -0.61 29.58
CA ILE A 608 28.55 -1.66 30.42
C ILE A 608 27.27 -2.26 29.80
N SER A 609 26.50 -1.48 29.05
CA SER A 609 25.25 -1.91 28.42
C SER A 609 25.52 -2.98 27.34
N VAL A 610 24.80 -4.11 27.37
CA VAL A 610 24.90 -5.14 26.31
C VAL A 610 23.65 -5.29 25.46
N GLN A 611 22.52 -4.69 25.85
CA GLN A 611 21.29 -4.65 25.06
C GLN A 611 21.54 -4.02 23.68
N GLY A 612 21.51 -4.83 22.62
CA GLY A 612 21.81 -4.43 21.23
C GLY A 612 23.05 -5.12 20.65
N CYS A 613 24.02 -5.51 21.47
CA CYS A 613 25.17 -6.32 21.03
C CYS A 613 24.75 -7.77 20.72
N PRO A 614 25.34 -8.47 19.73
CA PRO A 614 25.10 -9.89 19.48
C PRO A 614 25.73 -10.80 20.56
N TYR A 615 24.93 -11.02 21.61
CA TYR A 615 25.17 -11.91 22.75
C TYR A 615 23.97 -12.86 23.00
N GLY A 616 23.33 -13.34 21.94
CA GLY A 616 22.14 -14.19 21.98
C GLY A 616 22.24 -15.38 22.94
N ARG A 617 21.07 -15.75 23.48
CA ARG A 617 21.02 -16.66 24.64
C ARG A 617 20.91 -18.14 24.25
N ASN A 618 20.63 -18.43 22.98
CA ASN A 618 20.20 -19.74 22.50
C ASN A 618 21.22 -20.51 21.64
N LEU A 619 22.26 -19.84 21.10
CA LEU A 619 23.20 -20.49 20.19
C LEU A 619 24.14 -21.49 20.90
N ALA A 620 23.96 -22.77 20.61
CA ALA A 620 24.89 -23.85 21.00
C ALA A 620 26.31 -23.69 20.42
N ASN A 621 26.48 -22.78 19.45
CA ASN A 621 27.76 -22.41 18.84
C ASN A 621 28.50 -21.29 19.60
N GLY A 622 27.89 -20.73 20.64
CA GLY A 622 28.39 -19.54 21.36
C GLY A 622 27.84 -18.23 20.80
N ARG A 623 28.14 -17.14 21.51
CA ARG A 623 27.69 -15.77 21.20
C ARG A 623 28.64 -15.10 20.18
N PRO A 624 28.16 -14.42 19.12
CA PRO A 624 29.01 -13.82 18.10
C PRO A 624 30.08 -12.85 18.62
N CYS A 625 29.77 -11.99 19.60
CA CYS A 625 30.80 -11.14 20.20
C CYS A 625 31.81 -11.88 21.08
N GLN A 626 31.50 -13.08 21.58
CA GLN A 626 32.38 -13.84 22.48
C GLN A 626 33.36 -14.76 21.76
N SER A 627 33.11 -15.07 20.48
CA SER A 627 34.03 -15.81 19.61
C SER A 627 35.12 -14.93 18.99
N GLN A 628 35.02 -13.60 19.10
CA GLN A 628 35.94 -12.68 18.45
C GLN A 628 37.35 -12.71 19.07
N PRO A 629 38.41 -12.49 18.26
CA PRO A 629 39.80 -12.53 18.73
C PRO A 629 40.08 -11.60 19.91
N GLU A 630 39.45 -10.42 19.95
CA GLU A 630 39.60 -9.40 20.98
C GLU A 630 39.00 -9.87 22.30
N TYR A 631 37.83 -10.51 22.25
CA TYR A 631 37.14 -11.06 23.42
C TYR A 631 37.95 -12.20 24.05
N ILE A 632 38.45 -13.09 23.19
CA ILE A 632 39.33 -14.18 23.59
C ILE A 632 40.65 -13.63 24.13
N THR A 633 41.25 -12.63 23.47
CA THR A 633 42.53 -12.01 23.89
C THR A 633 42.39 -11.28 25.22
N TYR A 634 41.31 -10.52 25.44
CA TYR A 634 41.03 -9.92 26.75
C TYR A 634 40.96 -11.00 27.84
N ARG A 635 40.26 -12.11 27.58
CA ARG A 635 40.15 -13.21 28.56
C ARG A 635 41.45 -13.99 28.75
N THR A 636 42.31 -14.15 27.73
CA THR A 636 43.57 -14.91 27.84
C THR A 636 44.73 -14.11 28.43
N THR A 637 44.74 -12.78 28.22
CA THR A 637 45.78 -11.87 28.71
C THR A 637 45.40 -11.15 30.00
N GLY A 638 44.11 -11.09 30.34
CA GLY A 638 43.61 -10.50 31.57
C GLY A 638 44.18 -11.18 32.81
N VAL A 639 44.86 -10.42 33.67
CA VAL A 639 45.46 -10.96 34.90
C VAL A 639 44.37 -11.15 35.95
N CYS A 640 44.33 -12.34 36.57
CA CYS A 640 43.34 -12.67 37.58
C CYS A 640 43.65 -12.08 38.97
N LEU A 641 43.77 -10.75 39.05
CA LEU A 641 44.00 -9.98 40.26
C LEU A 641 42.98 -8.84 40.36
N GLU A 642 42.40 -8.64 41.53
CA GLU A 642 41.53 -7.50 41.79
C GLU A 642 42.36 -6.24 42.04
N LYS A 643 42.04 -5.17 41.31
CA LYS A 643 42.56 -3.83 41.57
C LYS A 643 41.93 -3.28 42.85
N SER A 644 42.68 -2.49 43.62
CA SER A 644 42.12 -1.78 44.77
C SER A 644 41.08 -0.74 44.33
N ALA A 645 40.21 -0.31 45.26
CA ALA A 645 39.20 0.72 44.97
C ALA A 645 39.82 2.06 44.50
N GLU A 646 41.05 2.37 44.90
CA GLU A 646 41.77 3.56 44.41
C GLU A 646 42.31 3.37 43.00
N GLU A 647 42.81 2.18 42.65
CA GLU A 647 43.22 1.84 41.29
C GLU A 647 42.03 1.76 40.33
N MET A 648 40.88 1.23 40.76
CA MET A 648 39.67 1.17 39.92
C MET A 648 38.98 2.52 39.73
N ARG A 649 39.09 3.47 40.66
CA ARG A 649 38.67 4.86 40.40
C ARG A 649 39.58 5.60 39.41
N ASN A 650 40.74 5.04 39.07
CA ASN A 650 41.62 5.50 38.00
C ASN A 650 41.51 4.63 36.71
N ASP A 651 40.63 3.64 36.69
CA ASP A 651 40.35 2.79 35.54
C ASP A 651 39.16 3.38 34.76
N THR A 652 39.35 3.66 33.46
CA THR A 652 38.34 4.37 32.65
C THR A 652 37.07 3.55 32.49
N ALA A 653 37.21 2.23 32.34
CA ALA A 653 36.07 1.37 32.11
C ALA A 653 35.26 1.18 33.40
N TRP A 654 35.92 0.95 34.55
CA TRP A 654 35.21 0.93 35.84
C TRP A 654 34.50 2.25 36.16
N ALA A 655 35.15 3.38 35.88
CA ALA A 655 34.52 4.70 36.09
C ALA A 655 33.30 4.91 35.17
N SER A 656 33.43 4.59 33.88
CA SER A 656 32.34 4.65 32.90
C SER A 656 31.17 3.73 33.27
N TRP A 657 31.45 2.52 33.75
CA TRP A 657 30.45 1.57 34.26
C TRP A 657 29.67 2.14 35.45
N VAL A 658 30.37 2.72 36.43
CA VAL A 658 29.73 3.38 37.58
C VAL A 658 28.87 4.57 37.14
N ASP A 659 29.38 5.43 36.27
CA ASP A 659 28.65 6.64 35.86
C ASP A 659 27.46 6.33 34.93
N ALA A 660 27.50 5.23 34.16
CA ALA A 660 26.33 4.70 33.44
C ALA A 660 25.24 4.17 34.39
N ILE A 661 25.62 3.47 35.47
CA ILE A 661 24.66 3.03 36.51
C ILE A 661 24.07 4.26 37.22
N ARG A 662 24.87 5.30 37.49
CA ARG A 662 24.36 6.58 38.05
C ARG A 662 23.38 7.26 37.10
N ALA A 663 23.67 7.34 35.81
CA ALA A 663 22.80 7.97 34.82
C ALA A 663 21.39 7.35 34.84
N TYR A 664 21.31 6.01 34.73
CA TYR A 664 20.06 5.25 34.86
C TYR A 664 19.33 5.52 36.20
N ALA A 665 20.07 5.58 37.30
CA ALA A 665 19.53 5.84 38.63
C ALA A 665 19.03 7.30 38.83
N THR A 666 19.36 8.20 37.90
CA THR A 666 18.95 9.62 37.90
C THR A 666 18.00 9.97 36.75
N GLU A 667 17.57 9.00 35.95
CA GLU A 667 16.68 9.22 34.81
C GLU A 667 15.27 9.66 35.28
N ASP A 668 14.65 10.60 34.59
CA ASP A 668 13.37 11.22 35.03
C ASP A 668 12.13 10.33 34.80
N ASP A 669 12.31 9.13 34.21
CA ASP A 669 11.25 8.13 34.01
C ASP A 669 10.92 7.38 35.30
N ALA A 670 9.78 7.73 35.90
CA ALA A 670 9.28 7.18 37.16
C ALA A 670 8.83 5.70 37.10
N ASP A 671 8.75 5.10 35.91
CA ASP A 671 8.42 3.68 35.72
C ASP A 671 9.67 2.79 35.47
N LEU A 672 10.87 3.29 35.83
CA LEU A 672 12.12 2.50 35.85
C LEU A 672 12.30 1.76 37.19
N PRO A 673 12.38 0.41 37.19
CA PRO A 673 12.40 -0.36 38.42
C PRO A 673 13.80 -0.41 39.06
N GLY A 674 13.90 -0.02 40.34
CA GLY A 674 15.12 -0.19 41.12
C GLY A 674 16.16 0.94 41.03
N GLN A 675 15.78 2.14 40.57
CA GLN A 675 16.67 3.32 40.53
C GLN A 675 17.39 3.62 41.85
N GLU A 676 16.68 3.59 43.01
CA GLU A 676 17.29 3.81 44.33
C GLU A 676 18.39 2.79 44.63
N ASP A 677 18.15 1.51 44.30
CA ASP A 677 19.13 0.44 44.46
C ASP A 677 20.28 0.55 43.45
N ALA A 678 20.05 1.11 42.25
CA ALA A 678 21.09 1.34 41.25
C ALA A 678 22.04 2.47 41.69
N LEU A 679 21.52 3.54 42.30
CA LEU A 679 22.37 4.59 42.91
C LEU A 679 23.24 4.02 44.03
N LEU A 680 22.64 3.22 44.93
CA LEU A 680 23.37 2.53 46.01
C LEU A 680 24.42 1.55 45.47
N LEU A 681 24.12 0.84 44.38
CA LEU A 681 25.07 -0.02 43.67
C LEU A 681 26.24 0.77 43.10
N ALA A 682 25.99 1.86 42.38
CA ALA A 682 27.03 2.68 41.76
C ALA A 682 27.97 3.29 42.81
N ASP A 683 27.43 3.85 43.89
CA ASP A 683 28.25 4.45 44.95
C ASP A 683 29.00 3.38 45.76
N ALA A 684 28.43 2.19 45.98
CA ALA A 684 29.15 1.07 46.58
C ALA A 684 30.31 0.57 45.68
N MET A 685 30.11 0.48 44.36
CA MET A 685 31.15 0.17 43.38
C MET A 685 32.25 1.25 43.36
N TRP A 686 31.86 2.52 43.43
CA TRP A 686 32.79 3.65 43.44
C TRP A 686 33.67 3.68 44.69
N ASP A 687 33.08 3.56 45.89
CA ASP A 687 33.80 3.69 47.15
C ASP A 687 34.63 2.46 47.51
N HIS A 688 34.10 1.25 47.25
CA HIS A 688 34.68 -0.01 47.73
C HIS A 688 35.34 -0.87 46.64
N GLY A 689 35.21 -0.54 45.35
CA GLY A 689 35.65 -1.43 44.28
C GLY A 689 34.97 -2.80 44.43
N CYS A 690 35.71 -3.90 44.25
CA CYS A 690 35.16 -5.27 44.41
C CYS A 690 34.57 -5.57 45.80
N GLY A 691 34.91 -4.77 46.83
CA GLY A 691 34.25 -4.83 48.13
C GLY A 691 32.76 -4.42 48.13
N PHE A 692 32.24 -3.86 47.03
CA PHE A 692 30.83 -3.43 46.90
C PHE A 692 29.84 -4.56 47.23
N ILE A 693 30.16 -5.79 46.83
CA ILE A 693 29.33 -6.99 47.03
C ILE A 693 29.07 -7.22 48.53
N ALA A 694 30.11 -7.06 49.36
CA ALA A 694 29.99 -7.19 50.82
C ALA A 694 29.26 -5.98 51.45
N ASN A 695 29.45 -4.77 50.91
CA ASN A 695 28.73 -3.58 51.36
C ASN A 695 27.21 -3.74 51.11
N LEU A 696 26.79 -3.97 49.86
CA LEU A 696 25.37 -4.10 49.50
C LEU A 696 24.69 -5.25 50.25
N SER A 697 25.38 -6.39 50.43
CA SER A 697 24.92 -7.49 51.26
C SER A 697 24.66 -7.07 52.72
N SER A 698 25.47 -6.15 53.27
CA SER A 698 25.26 -5.62 54.63
C SER A 698 24.11 -4.60 54.72
N GLN A 699 23.79 -3.92 53.61
CA GLN A 699 22.64 -3.03 53.47
C GLN A 699 21.33 -3.76 53.10
N ASN A 700 21.39 -5.08 52.86
CA ASN A 700 20.28 -5.89 52.33
C ASN A 700 19.78 -5.41 50.94
N VAL A 701 20.67 -4.82 50.14
CA VAL A 701 20.42 -4.47 48.73
C VAL A 701 20.82 -5.66 47.86
N SER A 702 19.84 -6.29 47.20
CA SER A 702 20.12 -7.33 46.19
C SER A 702 20.57 -6.67 44.90
N TRP A 703 21.71 -7.07 44.35
CA TRP A 703 22.23 -6.60 43.06
C TRP A 703 22.33 -7.71 42.00
N GLY A 704 21.99 -8.94 42.38
CA GLY A 704 22.17 -10.15 41.59
C GLY A 704 23.38 -10.94 42.07
N ASN A 705 24.21 -11.38 41.12
CA ASN A 705 25.49 -12.06 41.35
C ASN A 705 26.46 -11.73 40.21
N CYS A 706 27.72 -12.16 40.35
CA CYS A 706 28.78 -11.82 39.40
C CYS A 706 28.53 -12.23 37.94
N PHE A 707 27.68 -13.23 37.68
CA PHE A 707 27.38 -13.75 36.36
C PHE A 707 26.00 -13.31 35.84
N GLN A 708 25.16 -12.69 36.68
CA GLN A 708 23.82 -12.24 36.33
C GLN A 708 23.33 -11.16 37.31
N TRP A 709 23.00 -9.98 36.78
CA TRP A 709 22.39 -8.88 37.52
C TRP A 709 20.98 -9.21 38.05
N ASP A 710 20.52 -8.47 39.07
CA ASP A 710 19.18 -8.67 39.62
C ASP A 710 18.09 -8.39 38.55
N PRO A 711 17.13 -9.31 38.32
CA PRO A 711 16.03 -9.09 37.38
C PRO A 711 15.22 -7.81 37.62
N LYS A 712 15.24 -7.25 38.84
CA LYS A 712 14.53 -6.01 39.16
C LYS A 712 14.98 -4.79 38.36
N PHE A 713 16.20 -4.79 37.80
CA PHE A 713 16.75 -3.64 37.06
C PHE A 713 16.33 -3.62 35.57
N ASP A 714 15.71 -4.71 35.08
CA ASP A 714 15.14 -4.80 33.73
C ASP A 714 16.13 -4.52 32.57
N TRP A 715 17.42 -4.81 32.81
CA TRP A 715 18.51 -4.56 31.86
C TRP A 715 19.45 -5.76 31.65
N GLU A 716 20.11 -5.79 30.49
CA GLU A 716 21.24 -6.70 30.26
C GLU A 716 22.54 -5.90 30.20
N PHE A 717 23.42 -6.16 31.17
CA PHE A 717 24.69 -5.49 31.40
C PHE A 717 25.86 -6.48 31.40
N LYS A 718 27.07 -6.01 31.06
CA LYS A 718 28.32 -6.77 31.23
C LYS A 718 28.50 -7.13 32.70
N THR A 719 29.07 -8.31 32.94
CA THR A 719 29.27 -8.88 34.27
C THR A 719 30.50 -8.29 34.94
N VAL A 720 30.55 -8.21 36.28
CA VAL A 720 31.66 -7.57 37.04
C VAL A 720 32.92 -8.44 37.18
N GLU A 721 32.84 -9.70 36.77
CA GLU A 721 33.94 -10.69 36.79
C GLU A 721 35.24 -10.33 36.02
N PRO A 722 35.28 -9.42 35.01
CA PRO A 722 36.54 -8.92 34.43
C PRO A 722 37.36 -8.06 35.41
N PHE A 723 36.68 -7.35 36.31
CA PHE A 723 37.31 -6.46 37.30
C PHE A 723 37.49 -7.13 38.67
N CYS A 724 36.54 -8.00 39.04
CA CYS A 724 36.45 -8.61 40.36
C CYS A 724 36.55 -10.15 40.38
N PRO A 725 37.53 -10.78 39.70
CA PRO A 725 37.52 -12.22 39.49
C PRO A 725 37.73 -13.05 40.76
N LEU A 726 38.33 -12.49 41.82
CA LEU A 726 38.57 -13.21 43.08
C LEU A 726 37.31 -13.23 43.95
N THR A 727 36.64 -12.09 44.11
CA THR A 727 35.36 -11.96 44.82
C THR A 727 34.26 -12.73 44.09
N CYS A 728 34.29 -12.74 42.76
CA CYS A 728 33.40 -13.53 41.91
C CYS A 728 33.70 -15.02 41.86
N GLN A 729 34.77 -15.49 42.51
CA GLN A 729 35.17 -16.91 42.52
C GLN A 729 35.24 -17.50 41.11
N CYS A 730 35.87 -16.77 40.19
CA CYS A 730 36.25 -17.30 38.89
C CYS A 730 37.12 -18.54 39.11
N ASP A 731 36.66 -19.74 38.79
CA ASP A 731 37.40 -20.97 39.05
C ASP A 731 37.22 -22.02 37.93
N TRP A 732 37.70 -23.26 38.14
CA TRP A 732 37.50 -24.30 37.12
C TRP A 732 36.03 -24.76 36.97
N ASN A 733 35.17 -24.52 37.96
CA ASN A 733 33.78 -24.94 37.94
C ASN A 733 32.88 -23.90 37.23
N ASN A 734 33.12 -22.62 37.46
CA ASN A 734 32.34 -21.48 36.95
C ASN A 734 32.72 -21.08 35.51
N ARG A 735 32.83 -22.03 34.56
CA ARG A 735 33.38 -21.79 33.20
C ARG A 735 32.38 -21.46 32.09
N ALA A 736 31.22 -22.13 32.11
CA ALA A 736 30.49 -22.43 30.88
C ALA A 736 29.85 -21.23 30.17
N SER A 737 29.74 -20.09 30.87
CA SER A 737 29.17 -18.83 30.37
C SER A 737 29.80 -17.59 31.03
N SER A 738 30.98 -17.74 31.61
CA SER A 738 31.65 -16.71 32.41
C SER A 738 32.59 -15.85 31.56
N ASN A 739 32.61 -14.55 31.81
CA ASN A 739 33.56 -13.60 31.23
C ASN A 739 34.88 -13.52 32.04
N CYS A 740 34.98 -14.27 33.14
CA CYS A 740 36.18 -14.49 33.93
C CYS A 740 37.49 -14.54 33.10
N PRO A 741 38.54 -13.80 33.51
CA PRO A 741 39.87 -13.92 32.95
C PRO A 741 40.49 -15.29 33.24
N LEU A 742 41.22 -15.82 32.27
CA LEU A 742 42.02 -17.03 32.41
C LEU A 742 43.24 -16.70 33.30
N PRO A 743 43.61 -17.53 34.29
CA PRO A 743 43.34 -18.97 34.41
C PRO A 743 42.11 -19.35 35.24
N TYR A 744 41.19 -18.43 35.50
CA TYR A 744 40.10 -18.56 36.48
C TYR A 744 40.63 -18.74 37.93
N GLY A 745 40.91 -17.63 38.62
CA GLY A 745 41.11 -17.52 40.08
C GLY A 745 42.35 -18.17 40.68
N LYS A 746 43.02 -19.03 39.92
CA LYS A 746 44.23 -19.71 40.34
C LYS A 746 45.43 -18.75 40.39
N THR A 747 46.06 -18.64 41.56
CA THR A 747 47.42 -18.10 41.69
C THR A 747 48.42 -19.01 40.96
N CYS A 748 49.60 -18.49 40.59
CA CYS A 748 50.67 -19.31 40.01
C CYS A 748 50.97 -20.56 40.86
N ASP A 749 50.95 -20.45 42.20
CA ASP A 749 51.21 -21.56 43.13
C ASP A 749 50.20 -22.71 43.06
N SER A 750 49.07 -22.51 42.36
CA SER A 750 47.97 -23.47 42.23
C SER A 750 47.80 -24.01 40.81
N LEU A 751 48.73 -23.68 39.91
CA LEU A 751 48.85 -24.17 38.54
C LEU A 751 50.15 -24.96 38.40
N ASP A 752 50.08 -26.12 37.76
CA ASP A 752 51.29 -26.91 37.45
C ASP A 752 52.17 -26.23 36.38
N GLU A 753 51.63 -25.27 35.62
CA GLU A 753 52.31 -24.52 34.55
C GLU A 753 51.97 -23.01 34.59
N CYS A 754 52.77 -22.22 35.30
CA CYS A 754 52.61 -20.76 35.39
C CYS A 754 53.99 -20.07 35.44
N ALA A 755 54.15 -18.97 34.70
CA ALA A 755 55.38 -18.19 34.60
C ALA A 755 55.18 -16.80 35.23
N THR A 756 56.19 -16.29 35.91
CA THR A 756 56.17 -14.95 36.52
C THR A 756 57.16 -14.05 35.80
N PHE A 757 56.69 -12.97 35.18
CA PHE A 757 57.49 -12.03 34.41
C PHE A 757 57.18 -10.60 34.82
N GLU A 758 58.21 -9.80 35.10
CA GLU A 758 58.13 -8.42 35.65
C GLU A 758 57.22 -8.24 36.88
N GLY A 759 56.95 -9.32 37.63
CA GLY A 759 56.07 -9.33 38.81
C GLY A 759 54.59 -9.59 38.51
N GLN A 760 54.23 -9.79 37.23
CA GLN A 760 52.92 -10.30 36.83
C GLN A 760 52.97 -11.82 36.62
N HIS A 761 51.85 -12.50 36.87
CA HIS A 761 51.72 -13.95 36.75
C HIS A 761 50.94 -14.30 35.48
N TYR A 762 51.55 -15.10 34.60
CA TYR A 762 50.99 -15.52 33.33
C TYR A 762 50.93 -17.04 33.24
N CYS A 763 49.91 -17.58 32.58
CA CYS A 763 49.66 -19.02 32.54
C CYS A 763 50.05 -19.57 31.18
N MET A 764 50.64 -20.76 31.11
CA MET A 764 50.86 -21.41 29.80
C MET A 764 49.50 -21.76 29.16
N PRO A 765 49.26 -21.46 27.87
CA PRO A 765 50.19 -20.98 26.83
C PRO A 765 50.21 -19.44 26.62
N PHE A 766 49.57 -18.65 27.49
CA PHE A 766 49.35 -17.20 27.38
C PHE A 766 50.42 -16.34 28.07
N VAL A 767 51.59 -16.89 28.36
CA VAL A 767 52.78 -16.10 28.72
C VAL A 767 53.13 -15.19 27.53
N PRO A 768 53.42 -13.89 27.73
CA PRO A 768 53.74 -12.98 26.62
C PRO A 768 54.97 -13.49 25.85
N GLY A 769 54.71 -14.17 24.74
CA GLY A 769 55.73 -14.86 23.97
C GLY A 769 56.67 -13.86 23.30
N ILE A 770 57.96 -13.90 23.66
CA ILE A 770 59.00 -13.17 22.94
C ILE A 770 59.18 -13.85 21.58
N GLN A 771 58.40 -13.43 20.59
CA GLN A 771 58.38 -14.02 19.24
C GLN A 771 59.62 -13.58 18.44
N VAL A 772 60.78 -14.17 18.74
CA VAL A 772 62.03 -13.85 18.05
C VAL A 772 62.09 -14.57 16.70
N SER A 773 61.85 -13.84 15.61
CA SER A 773 62.03 -14.33 14.24
C SER A 773 63.52 -14.31 13.83
N PHE A 774 64.06 -15.48 13.43
CA PHE A 774 65.44 -15.62 12.98
C PHE A 774 65.51 -15.93 11.48
N ASP A 775 65.78 -14.92 10.65
CA ASP A 775 66.03 -15.10 9.21
C ASP A 775 67.43 -15.69 8.94
N VAL A 776 67.51 -17.02 8.82
CA VAL A 776 68.75 -17.74 8.53
C VAL A 776 69.03 -17.73 7.02
N ALA A 777 69.75 -16.71 6.55
CA ALA A 777 70.14 -16.51 5.14
C ALA A 777 71.21 -17.52 4.63
N ALA A 778 70.86 -18.81 4.59
CA ALA A 778 71.75 -19.92 4.22
C ALA A 778 71.99 -20.04 2.69
N GLN A 779 72.87 -19.20 2.13
CA GLN A 779 73.08 -19.15 0.67
C GLN A 779 73.73 -20.39 0.03
N THR A 780 74.39 -21.28 0.77
CA THR A 780 75.17 -22.41 0.20
C THR A 780 75.14 -23.72 0.99
N LEU A 781 74.28 -23.87 2.00
CA LEU A 781 74.22 -25.10 2.80
C LEU A 781 73.36 -26.18 2.13
N ASN A 782 73.94 -27.36 1.92
CA ASN A 782 73.22 -28.56 1.50
C ASN A 782 72.14 -28.91 2.54
N GLN A 783 70.92 -29.21 2.11
CA GLN A 783 69.75 -29.38 2.98
C GLN A 783 69.99 -30.40 4.11
N THR A 784 70.69 -31.51 3.83
CA THR A 784 71.03 -32.53 4.84
C THR A 784 71.97 -32.02 5.93
N VAL A 785 72.81 -31.02 5.64
CA VAL A 785 73.67 -30.36 6.64
C VAL A 785 72.84 -29.40 7.47
N LEU A 786 71.88 -28.70 6.86
CA LEU A 786 70.91 -27.87 7.58
C LEU A 786 70.12 -28.75 8.58
N GLU A 787 69.50 -29.84 8.11
CA GLU A 787 68.73 -30.79 8.91
C GLU A 787 69.55 -31.41 10.08
N PHE A 788 70.85 -31.65 9.89
CA PHE A 788 71.72 -32.20 10.94
C PHE A 788 72.26 -31.14 11.92
N SER A 789 72.49 -29.90 11.48
CA SER A 789 72.99 -28.81 12.32
C SER A 789 71.87 -28.05 13.05
N TYR A 790 70.64 -28.08 12.53
CA TYR A 790 69.50 -27.34 13.08
C TYR A 790 69.14 -27.71 14.54
N PRO A 791 69.14 -29.00 14.96
CA PRO A 791 68.93 -29.35 16.37
C PRO A 791 70.04 -28.84 17.30
N ILE A 792 71.27 -28.68 16.78
CA ILE A 792 72.41 -28.15 17.53
C ILE A 792 72.27 -26.62 17.66
N PHE A 793 71.84 -25.95 16.59
CA PHE A 793 71.55 -24.51 16.60
C PHE A 793 70.39 -24.17 17.53
N LEU A 794 69.26 -24.89 17.44
CA LEU A 794 68.11 -24.68 18.34
C LEU A 794 68.49 -24.90 19.80
N ARG A 795 69.24 -25.96 20.12
CA ARG A 795 69.69 -26.22 21.49
C ARG A 795 70.64 -25.13 22.01
N ALA A 796 71.59 -24.67 21.19
CA ALA A 796 72.47 -23.56 21.56
C ALA A 796 71.69 -22.25 21.74
N LEU A 797 70.63 -22.03 20.96
CA LEU A 797 69.73 -20.88 21.07
C LEU A 797 68.87 -20.96 22.34
N GLU A 798 68.29 -22.11 22.66
CA GLU A 798 67.60 -22.38 23.93
C GLU A 798 68.53 -22.11 25.12
N GLU A 799 69.74 -22.68 25.11
CA GLU A 799 70.76 -22.49 26.15
C GLU A 799 71.17 -21.00 26.27
N THR A 800 71.26 -20.26 25.15
CA THR A 800 71.54 -18.80 25.15
C THR A 800 70.37 -17.96 25.69
N ILE A 801 69.12 -18.32 25.36
CA ILE A 801 67.91 -17.62 25.85
C ILE A 801 67.76 -17.84 27.35
N LEU A 802 68.01 -19.06 27.84
CA LEU A 802 68.01 -19.38 29.27
C LEU A 802 69.11 -18.60 30.03
N GLU A 803 70.31 -18.45 29.45
CA GLU A 803 71.38 -17.64 30.03
C GLU A 803 71.02 -16.14 30.07
N PHE A 804 70.33 -15.61 29.06
CA PHE A 804 69.93 -14.20 29.00
C PHE A 804 68.74 -13.84 29.89
N ALA A 805 67.76 -14.74 30.05
CA ALA A 805 66.54 -14.47 30.81
C ALA A 805 66.70 -14.65 32.34
N GLY A 806 67.74 -15.37 32.77
CA GLY A 806 68.03 -15.58 34.18
C GLY A 806 67.10 -16.58 34.89
N ASN A 807 67.15 -16.58 36.22
CA ASN A 807 66.44 -17.55 37.07
C ASN A 807 64.90 -17.32 37.04
N GLY A 808 64.22 -17.89 36.06
CA GLY A 808 62.75 -17.84 35.94
C GLY A 808 62.14 -18.66 34.81
N LEU A 809 62.90 -19.02 33.78
CA LEU A 809 62.47 -19.90 32.69
C LEU A 809 63.12 -21.29 32.83
N GLU A 810 62.31 -22.35 32.76
CA GLU A 810 62.79 -23.74 32.65
C GLU A 810 62.74 -24.24 31.20
N GLN A 811 63.53 -25.26 30.86
CA GLN A 811 63.71 -25.68 29.46
C GLN A 811 62.43 -26.15 28.76
N TYR A 812 61.42 -26.63 29.49
CA TYR A 812 60.10 -26.98 28.91
C TYR A 812 59.22 -25.77 28.57
N MET A 813 59.58 -24.56 29.02
CA MET A 813 58.82 -23.33 28.78
C MET A 813 59.07 -22.73 27.38
N ILE A 814 60.02 -23.26 26.61
CA ILE A 814 60.37 -22.77 25.27
C ILE A 814 59.60 -23.59 24.21
N PHE A 815 58.43 -23.09 23.80
CA PHE A 815 57.60 -23.73 22.77
C PHE A 815 58.07 -23.39 21.35
N ASN A 816 58.78 -24.33 20.72
CA ASN A 816 59.22 -24.25 19.33
C ASN A 816 58.08 -24.60 18.33
N LEU A 817 57.38 -23.59 17.82
CA LEU A 817 56.36 -23.73 16.76
C LEU A 817 56.99 -23.58 15.36
N PHE A 818 57.02 -24.66 14.56
CA PHE A 818 57.55 -24.65 13.19
C PHE A 818 56.53 -25.09 12.14
N ALA A 819 56.09 -24.15 11.30
CA ALA A 819 55.35 -24.43 10.08
C ALA A 819 56.30 -24.70 8.91
N TYR A 820 56.47 -25.96 8.52
CA TYR A 820 57.21 -26.31 7.30
C TYR A 820 56.28 -26.24 6.06
N PRO A 821 56.58 -25.41 5.04
CA PRO A 821 55.87 -25.43 3.76
C PRO A 821 56.30 -26.63 2.90
N VAL A 822 56.00 -27.86 3.34
CA VAL A 822 56.32 -29.10 2.60
C VAL A 822 55.40 -29.25 1.40
N ARG A 823 55.78 -28.63 0.27
CA ARG A 823 55.01 -28.62 -0.98
C ARG A 823 55.05 -29.98 -1.72
N ARG A 824 54.53 -31.05 -1.10
CA ARG A 824 54.28 -32.33 -1.77
C ARG A 824 53.16 -32.17 -2.80
N ARG A 825 53.52 -32.20 -4.09
CA ARG A 825 52.57 -32.57 -5.14
C ARG A 825 52.23 -34.05 -4.99
N LEU A 826 51.01 -34.34 -4.54
CA LEU A 826 50.31 -35.58 -4.88
C LEU A 826 49.24 -35.22 -5.91
N GLY A 827 49.08 -36.07 -6.93
CA GLY A 827 48.24 -35.80 -8.09
C GLY A 827 46.86 -36.45 -7.99
N ASN A 828 46.03 -36.10 -8.97
CA ASN A 828 44.65 -36.54 -9.16
C ASN A 828 44.41 -38.04 -8.92
N SER A 829 43.30 -38.35 -8.24
CA SER A 829 42.42 -39.45 -8.64
C SER A 829 40.99 -39.09 -8.28
N SER A 830 40.05 -39.50 -9.12
CA SER A 830 38.60 -39.31 -8.97
C SER A 830 37.92 -40.56 -8.36
N ASP A 831 36.59 -40.46 -8.26
CA ASP A 831 35.63 -41.57 -8.23
C ASP A 831 35.56 -42.47 -6.99
N LEU A 832 34.53 -42.24 -6.16
CA LEU A 832 33.50 -43.22 -5.80
C LEU A 832 32.38 -42.55 -5.00
N GLY A 833 31.12 -42.85 -5.32
CA GLY A 833 29.94 -42.41 -4.55
C GLY A 833 28.90 -43.52 -4.44
N ALA A 834 28.04 -43.48 -3.42
CA ALA A 834 26.85 -44.32 -3.29
C ALA A 834 25.88 -43.84 -2.17
N THR A 835 24.71 -43.33 -2.59
CA THR A 835 23.35 -43.68 -2.10
C THR A 835 23.04 -43.95 -0.61
N THR A 836 22.12 -43.13 -0.07
CA THR A 836 20.88 -43.47 0.68
C THR A 836 20.89 -44.28 2.00
N ASP A 837 20.26 -43.69 3.02
CA ASP A 837 19.18 -44.22 3.88
C ASP A 837 19.17 -45.71 4.31
N GLU A 838 19.24 -45.96 5.62
CA GLU A 838 18.04 -46.16 6.48
C GLU A 838 18.47 -46.21 7.96
N GLY A 839 17.55 -46.02 8.91
CA GLY A 839 17.86 -45.97 10.36
C GLY A 839 16.95 -46.87 11.22
N MET A 840 17.46 -47.35 12.36
CA MET A 840 16.64 -48.03 13.39
C MET A 840 17.25 -47.90 14.81
N GLN A 841 16.53 -48.40 15.82
CA GLN A 841 16.55 -47.93 17.20
C GLN A 841 17.43 -48.74 18.18
N SER A 842 17.88 -48.04 19.23
CA SER A 842 18.05 -48.49 20.63
C SER A 842 19.04 -49.62 21.00
N SER A 843 19.91 -49.35 21.99
CA SER A 843 19.96 -50.08 23.28
C SER A 843 21.09 -49.57 24.19
N GLU A 844 20.96 -49.77 25.51
CA GLU A 844 22.02 -49.49 26.50
C GLU A 844 22.97 -50.70 26.65
N ALA A 845 24.29 -50.47 26.83
CA ALA A 845 25.09 -51.08 27.91
C ALA A 845 26.60 -50.73 27.87
N VAL A 846 27.06 -50.07 28.93
CA VAL A 846 28.39 -50.15 29.59
C VAL A 846 29.53 -50.89 28.88
N ALA A 847 30.58 -50.14 28.50
CA ALA A 847 31.97 -50.62 28.50
C ALA A 847 32.95 -49.49 28.88
N ARG A 848 33.85 -49.74 29.85
CA ARG A 848 34.98 -48.85 30.18
C ARG A 848 36.28 -49.42 29.62
N GLN A 849 37.00 -48.69 28.80
CA GLN A 849 38.48 -48.78 28.74
C GLN A 849 39.10 -47.50 28.17
N LEU A 850 40.36 -47.25 28.52
CA LEU A 850 41.06 -46.01 28.16
C LEU A 850 41.53 -46.01 26.70
N GLN A 851 41.38 -44.88 26.01
CA GLN A 851 42.17 -44.52 24.84
C GLN A 851 42.42 -43.00 24.81
N PHE A 852 43.47 -42.59 24.10
CA PHE A 852 43.98 -41.22 24.11
C PHE A 852 43.07 -40.24 23.38
N VAL A 853 42.96 -39.01 23.91
CA VAL A 853 42.43 -37.86 23.17
C VAL A 853 43.49 -37.39 22.16
N PRO A 854 43.17 -37.24 20.87
CA PRO A 854 44.09 -36.64 19.90
C PRO A 854 44.06 -35.10 20.01
N PRO A 855 45.19 -34.40 19.80
CA PRO A 855 45.16 -32.95 19.61
C PRO A 855 44.43 -32.61 18.30
N VAL A 856 43.56 -31.61 18.34
CA VAL A 856 42.83 -31.11 17.16
C VAL A 856 43.80 -30.34 16.26
N PHE A 857 43.92 -30.75 15.00
CA PHE A 857 44.56 -29.95 13.97
C PHE A 857 43.53 -28.99 13.36
N GLN A 858 43.71 -27.69 13.59
CA GLN A 858 42.93 -26.65 12.94
C GLN A 858 43.83 -25.95 11.89
N MET A 859 43.49 -26.09 10.61
CA MET A 859 44.17 -25.36 9.53
C MET A 859 43.52 -23.98 9.38
N TYR A 860 44.22 -22.93 9.79
CA TYR A 860 43.98 -21.59 9.25
C TYR A 860 44.93 -21.38 8.07
N GLY A 861 44.35 -21.09 6.91
CA GLY A 861 45.08 -20.90 5.66
C GLY A 861 44.49 -19.74 4.88
N GLU A 862 44.94 -18.53 5.19
CA GLU A 862 44.62 -17.33 4.41
C GLU A 862 45.90 -16.61 3.94
N TYR A 863 45.78 -15.97 2.77
CA TYR A 863 46.84 -15.15 2.18
C TYR A 863 46.34 -13.70 2.12
N ARG A 864 47.07 -12.75 2.71
CA ARG A 864 47.01 -11.35 2.28
C ARG A 864 48.40 -10.88 1.88
N ILE A 865 48.53 -10.46 0.62
CA ILE A 865 49.70 -9.75 0.11
C ILE A 865 49.48 -8.28 0.42
N ILE A 866 50.31 -7.69 1.29
CA ILE A 866 50.32 -6.25 1.53
C ILE A 866 51.70 -5.71 1.17
N GLN A 867 51.75 -4.83 0.17
CA GLN A 867 52.92 -4.02 -0.12
C GLN A 867 52.97 -2.85 0.86
N ILE A 868 54.16 -2.53 1.40
CA ILE A 868 54.35 -1.28 2.16
C ILE A 868 55.33 -0.37 1.40
N LYS A 869 54.75 0.61 0.73
CA LYS A 869 55.31 1.96 0.49
C LYS A 869 54.72 2.87 1.58
N ASP A 870 55.35 3.93 2.07
CA ASP A 870 56.72 4.45 1.96
C ASP A 870 57.13 4.93 3.38
N TRP A 871 58.35 5.48 3.56
CA TRP A 871 58.53 6.79 4.25
C TRP A 871 60.01 7.22 4.23
N MET A 872 60.31 8.30 3.49
CA MET A 872 61.40 9.23 3.81
C MET A 872 61.17 10.54 3.03
N ASP A 873 61.36 11.69 3.69
CA ASP A 873 60.90 13.00 3.21
C ASP A 873 62.05 14.04 3.26
N ILE A 874 61.78 15.28 2.81
CA ILE A 874 62.61 16.51 2.90
C ILE A 874 63.74 16.62 1.83
N PRO A 875 63.87 17.71 1.03
CA PRO A 875 62.82 18.54 0.42
C PRO A 875 63.15 19.01 -1.05
N ALA A 876 62.11 19.45 -1.77
CA ALA A 876 62.10 20.41 -2.90
C ALA A 876 63.38 20.75 -3.72
N MET A 877 63.43 20.36 -5.02
CA MET A 877 63.41 21.29 -6.17
C MET A 877 63.45 20.61 -7.57
N ALA A 878 62.79 21.26 -8.54
CA ALA A 878 63.03 21.25 -10.00
C ALA A 878 63.10 19.91 -10.80
N GLN A 879 62.04 19.70 -11.61
CA GLN A 879 62.00 19.14 -12.98
C GLN A 879 63.29 18.52 -13.58
N GLY A 880 63.19 17.28 -14.09
CA GLY A 880 63.88 16.90 -15.34
C GLY A 880 64.33 15.44 -15.53
N LEU A 881 63.91 14.85 -16.65
CA LEU A 881 64.68 13.90 -17.49
C LEU A 881 65.48 12.79 -16.79
N PHE A 882 64.87 11.61 -16.60
CA PHE A 882 65.60 10.36 -16.37
C PHE A 882 65.72 9.52 -17.65
N SER A 883 66.84 9.67 -18.36
CA SER A 883 67.27 8.74 -19.41
C SER A 883 68.80 8.68 -19.41
N ARG A 884 69.35 7.46 -19.39
CA ARG A 884 70.78 7.11 -19.26
C ARG A 884 71.45 7.57 -17.94
N THR A 885 71.64 6.61 -17.02
CA THR A 885 72.98 6.15 -16.57
C THR A 885 72.81 4.91 -15.69
N LEU A 886 72.94 3.72 -16.27
CA LEU A 886 73.01 2.44 -15.53
C LEU A 886 74.25 1.64 -15.98
N LEU A 887 75.39 2.33 -16.06
CA LEU A 887 76.64 1.78 -16.59
C LEU A 887 77.90 2.39 -15.94
N ASP A 888 77.88 2.67 -14.63
CA ASP A 888 79.10 3.07 -13.91
C ASP A 888 79.16 2.63 -12.43
N TRP A 889 78.46 1.53 -12.09
CA TRP A 889 78.49 0.93 -10.75
C TRP A 889 78.97 -0.53 -10.73
N LYS A 890 79.63 -0.98 -11.82
CA LYS A 890 80.24 -2.32 -11.94
C LYS A 890 81.76 -2.32 -11.68
N THR A 891 82.36 -1.16 -11.46
CA THR A 891 83.82 -0.94 -11.44
C THR A 891 84.38 -0.60 -10.05
N SER A 892 83.52 -0.46 -9.02
CA SER A 892 83.90 -0.03 -7.66
C SER A 892 83.84 -1.14 -6.59
N MET A 893 83.41 -2.36 -6.95
CA MET A 893 83.20 -3.46 -6.00
C MET A 893 84.26 -4.58 -6.12
N ASP A 894 84.71 -4.88 -7.35
CA ASP A 894 85.73 -5.91 -7.63
C ASP A 894 87.13 -5.60 -7.04
N THR A 895 87.36 -4.37 -6.57
CA THR A 895 88.64 -3.94 -5.95
C THR A 895 88.72 -4.11 -4.42
N LYS A 896 87.72 -4.71 -3.75
CA LYS A 896 87.74 -4.94 -2.29
C LYS A 896 87.65 -6.40 -1.80
N MET A 897 87.47 -7.39 -2.67
CA MET A 897 87.42 -8.81 -2.28
C MET A 897 88.71 -9.61 -2.59
N ALA A 898 89.82 -8.94 -2.91
CA ALA A 898 91.12 -9.57 -3.18
C ALA A 898 92.07 -9.58 -1.95
N ALA A 899 91.55 -9.87 -0.75
CA ALA A 899 92.29 -9.72 0.52
C ALA A 899 92.34 -10.98 1.43
N SER A 900 91.72 -12.09 1.02
CA SER A 900 91.75 -13.38 1.73
C SER A 900 91.89 -14.51 0.71
N GLY A 901 92.96 -15.30 0.78
CA GLY A 901 93.40 -16.11 -0.36
C GLY A 901 92.96 -17.58 -0.37
N VAL A 902 92.51 -18.02 -1.55
CA VAL A 902 92.71 -19.37 -2.15
C VAL A 902 91.86 -20.53 -1.55
N PRO A 903 91.30 -21.47 -2.35
CA PRO A 903 91.06 -21.51 -3.82
C PRO A 903 89.56 -21.61 -4.21
N VAL A 904 89.29 -21.62 -5.52
CA VAL A 904 87.97 -21.94 -6.12
C VAL A 904 88.09 -23.19 -6.99
N ASP A 905 87.13 -24.10 -6.87
CA ASP A 905 86.73 -25.19 -7.79
C ASP A 905 85.34 -25.69 -7.28
N VAL A 906 84.32 -26.09 -8.06
CA VAL A 906 84.22 -26.67 -9.41
C VAL A 906 83.01 -26.06 -10.20
N LEU A 907 82.95 -26.33 -11.52
CA LEU A 907 81.85 -26.09 -12.49
C LEU A 907 80.42 -26.48 -12.00
N GLY A 908 79.31 -25.98 -12.57
CA GLY A 908 79.14 -24.95 -13.63
C GLY A 908 77.94 -25.17 -14.60
N LEU A 909 77.69 -24.18 -15.47
CA LEU A 909 76.88 -24.17 -16.72
C LEU A 909 75.32 -24.27 -16.73
N VAL A 910 74.72 -23.26 -17.42
CA VAL A 910 73.54 -23.27 -18.32
C VAL A 910 72.19 -23.83 -17.85
N ILE A 911 71.17 -22.96 -17.84
CA ILE A 911 69.90 -23.20 -18.55
C ILE A 911 69.60 -21.98 -19.46
N THR A 912 69.01 -22.22 -20.63
CA THR A 912 68.53 -21.19 -21.56
C THR A 912 67.03 -21.34 -21.84
N ARG A 913 66.43 -20.24 -22.32
CA ARG A 913 65.23 -20.21 -23.18
C ARG A 913 63.86 -20.50 -22.51
N MET A 914 63.03 -19.47 -22.50
CA MET A 914 61.63 -19.59 -22.94
C MET A 914 61.43 -18.73 -24.19
N THR A 915 60.36 -19.00 -24.95
CA THR A 915 60.10 -18.47 -26.29
C THR A 915 58.59 -18.50 -26.57
N TRP A 916 58.19 -17.79 -27.63
CA TRP A 916 56.84 -17.53 -28.13
C TRP A 916 56.20 -16.29 -27.51
N LEU A 917 55.94 -15.21 -28.28
CA LEU A 917 55.22 -15.03 -29.57
C LEU A 917 53.69 -15.04 -29.39
N ASN A 918 52.93 -14.11 -30.00
CA ASN A 918 53.25 -12.79 -30.60
C ASN A 918 51.93 -12.12 -31.06
N GLN A 919 51.93 -10.77 -31.16
CA GLN A 919 51.15 -9.97 -32.15
C GLN A 919 49.61 -10.07 -32.08
N GLU A 920 48.81 -9.15 -32.63
CA GLU A 920 48.99 -7.81 -33.24
C GLU A 920 47.76 -6.98 -32.77
N ASP A 921 47.83 -5.67 -32.49
CA ASP A 921 47.78 -4.52 -33.42
C ASP A 921 46.47 -4.50 -34.25
N ASP A 922 45.75 -3.40 -34.51
CA ASP A 922 45.76 -2.00 -34.04
C ASP A 922 44.26 -1.61 -33.77
N ASP A 923 43.63 -0.42 -33.91
CA ASP A 923 43.90 0.91 -34.51
C ASP A 923 42.94 1.96 -33.86
N ASP A 924 43.06 3.25 -34.18
CA ASP A 924 42.24 4.38 -33.67
C ASP A 924 40.81 4.45 -34.26
N ASP A 925 39.88 5.24 -33.67
CA ASP A 925 39.44 6.56 -34.22
C ASP A 925 38.32 7.25 -33.38
N ASP A 926 37.99 8.50 -33.72
CA ASP A 926 37.28 9.50 -32.88
C ASP A 926 35.85 9.88 -33.38
N ASP A 927 35.13 10.65 -32.55
CA ASP A 927 34.19 11.73 -32.93
C ASP A 927 32.64 11.58 -33.15
N LYS A 928 31.90 12.48 -32.47
CA LYS A 928 30.58 13.13 -32.76
C LYS A 928 29.41 12.42 -33.51
N GLY A 929 28.40 11.98 -32.74
CA GLY A 929 27.11 12.71 -32.55
C GLY A 929 25.96 12.72 -33.61
N ARG A 930 24.75 13.04 -33.11
CA ARG A 930 23.42 13.30 -33.78
C ARG A 930 22.57 12.10 -34.27
N ALA A 931 21.58 11.75 -33.44
CA ALA A 931 20.12 11.90 -33.65
C ALA A 931 19.39 11.44 -34.95
N LEU A 932 18.14 11.00 -34.72
CA LEU A 932 16.97 10.84 -35.63
C LEU A 932 16.64 9.43 -36.19
N SER A 933 15.49 8.92 -35.70
CA SER A 933 14.29 8.66 -36.52
C SER A 933 14.06 7.30 -37.21
N HIS A 934 13.05 6.60 -36.69
CA HIS A 934 12.03 5.80 -37.40
C HIS A 934 12.38 4.43 -38.06
N LYS A 935 11.78 3.42 -37.40
CA LYS A 935 10.80 2.45 -37.95
C LYS A 935 11.25 1.18 -38.71
N ASP A 936 10.53 0.12 -38.32
CA ASP A 936 10.05 -1.02 -39.10
C ASP A 936 11.10 -1.88 -39.84
N TRP A 937 11.21 -3.15 -39.41
CA TRP A 937 10.70 -4.29 -40.19
C TRP A 937 10.44 -5.50 -39.28
N ALA A 938 9.65 -6.47 -39.75
CA ALA A 938 9.15 -7.60 -38.97
C ALA A 938 9.50 -8.95 -39.60
N LEU A 939 9.51 -10.02 -38.80
CA LEU A 939 9.26 -11.45 -39.08
C LEU A 939 9.45 -12.19 -37.73
N VAL A 940 8.44 -12.79 -37.08
CA VAL A 940 7.58 -13.96 -37.42
C VAL A 940 8.08 -15.27 -36.77
N ASN A 941 7.25 -15.72 -35.81
CA ASN A 941 7.02 -17.08 -35.30
C ASN A 941 8.04 -17.76 -34.35
N PRO A 942 7.56 -18.70 -33.50
CA PRO A 942 8.25 -19.12 -32.28
C PRO A 942 9.07 -20.40 -32.43
N VAL A 943 10.01 -20.60 -31.50
CA VAL A 943 10.67 -21.89 -31.24
C VAL A 943 9.90 -22.65 -30.16
N THR A 944 9.65 -23.94 -30.38
CA THR A 944 8.92 -24.83 -29.47
C THR A 944 9.84 -25.56 -28.48
N LEU A 945 9.27 -26.01 -27.37
CA LEU A 945 9.95 -26.66 -26.26
C LEU A 945 10.36 -28.12 -26.59
N GLU A 946 11.52 -28.35 -27.21
CA GLU A 946 12.00 -29.74 -27.44
C GLU A 946 13.53 -30.00 -27.37
N ASP A 947 14.39 -28.98 -27.19
CA ASP A 947 15.87 -29.14 -27.18
C ASP A 947 16.53 -29.19 -25.77
N LEU A 948 15.78 -29.57 -24.73
CA LEU A 948 16.34 -29.75 -23.36
C LEU A 948 17.03 -31.12 -23.19
N LYS A 949 18.27 -31.27 -23.72
CA LYS A 949 19.21 -32.34 -23.33
C LYS A 949 20.66 -32.14 -23.82
N SER A 950 21.49 -31.53 -22.97
CA SER A 950 22.96 -31.68 -22.96
C SER A 950 23.50 -31.51 -21.55
#